data_AF-A0AAD7EX91-F1
#
_entry.id   AF-A0AAD7EX91-F1
#
_cell.length_a   1.000
_cell.length_b   1.000
_cell.length_c   1.000
_cell.angle_alpha   90.00
_cell.angle_beta   90.00
_cell.angle_gamma   90.00
#
_symmetry.space_group_name_H-M   'P 1'
#
loop_
_entity.id
_entity.type
_entity.pdbx_description
1 polymer ?
#
loop_
_entity_poly.entity_id
_entity_poly.type
_entity_poly.pdbx_seq_one_letter_code
_entity_poly.pdbx_strand_id
1 'polypeptide(L)'
;MKRAEVKLDPHGNGVAAALIMEGLIPSMSMSPTITINIRVVKAYRVIHVQCPHLAVQAFVKSLCNIHRVPYRPYLCQQFSIAYDLYLDLCRHTEERMMKVLGCNSSWRLKHAFPVCTYKLEGEDAIIFEMLITMDRNNSLKHVLQREKVMSEMGEPVLGKSREHVDNGDAGDGYYLQRERVERWVRDRVADRLPMEPMGEDNPCADHWKNMINDVPSKMWGIFDKTGIFLALCCHRFILVLADMIKSRELAKYPLAVVEELLDAFEMKLGIGYDGGCHFGATVANSKLGNEAQEKQLKCLVGSFHGHTHNCLCQLQFLVTYVEGMGLEDLEGCECFFSRSNGLAKSCHYASCKFLCSNYHQALGILKIKALLRAWMHQEGVESVDRFTEWLAEETTYLEGLKSAPKTNNETLEMEYVQKLVNLSASQRHVQEKMEKDLERMQELEELLEIEERWITVSSKWTATVNEIKKRKYHLTLDVLELLIVERIFELTKMNQSQTGYKMCKHIAKALQARSKAVKNAIERYNDVAAALDLPMRSVSWEQVVEYAFVVDFDILRETCAETLKAREEIKRLNIEICWVITWIRDENCFLWRMERSMRAIKGETEEQIEVDTLMAVQVRLYRKQQGPFDAGHLENFWKLAQMPGFTGSL
;
A
#
# COMPACT_ATOMS: atom_id res chain seq x y z
N MET A 1 -35.29 -4.43 29.31
CA MET A 1 -36.22 -4.43 28.15
C MET A 1 -37.55 -3.86 28.60
N LYS A 2 -38.22 -3.05 27.76
CA LYS A 2 -39.55 -2.48 28.06
C LYS A 2 -40.56 -3.01 27.03
N ARG A 3 -41.82 -3.18 27.45
CA ARG A 3 -42.92 -3.49 26.53
C ARG A 3 -43.30 -2.20 25.80
N ALA A 4 -43.44 -2.28 24.48
CA ALA A 4 -43.95 -1.19 23.65
C ALA A 4 -45.30 -1.62 23.07
N GLU A 5 -46.28 -0.73 23.12
CA GLU A 5 -47.55 -0.87 22.41
C GLU A 5 -47.52 0.11 21.26
N VAL A 6 -47.67 -0.40 20.03
CA VAL A 6 -47.61 0.39 18.81
C VAL A 6 -48.95 0.30 18.12
N LYS A 7 -49.53 1.46 17.80
CA LYS A 7 -50.77 1.52 17.00
C LYS A 7 -50.42 1.15 15.57
N LEU A 8 -51.24 0.28 14.98
CA LEU A 8 -51.09 -0.08 13.58
C LEU A 8 -51.32 1.16 12.70
N ASP A 9 -50.54 1.23 11.62
CA ASP A 9 -50.63 2.30 10.64
C ASP A 9 -52.05 2.38 10.03
N PRO A 10 -52.72 3.55 10.09
CA PRO A 10 -54.03 3.76 9.45
C PRO A 10 -54.03 3.47 7.94
N HIS A 11 -52.87 3.59 7.28
CA HIS A 11 -52.72 3.42 5.84
C HIS A 11 -52.47 1.95 5.42
N GLY A 12 -52.40 1.02 6.38
CA GLY A 12 -52.29 -0.40 6.08
C GLY A 12 -50.90 -0.90 5.66
N ASN A 13 -49.82 -0.12 5.88
CA ASN A 13 -48.46 -0.49 5.49
C ASN A 13 -47.81 -1.61 6.36
N GLY A 14 -48.59 -2.23 7.25
CA GLY A 14 -48.18 -3.38 8.05
C GLY A 14 -47.45 -3.04 9.36
N VAL A 15 -47.14 -4.09 10.13
CA VAL A 15 -46.58 -3.98 11.50
C VAL A 15 -45.17 -3.36 11.49
N ALA A 16 -44.33 -3.72 10.51
CA ALA A 16 -42.96 -3.20 10.42
C ALA A 16 -42.91 -1.69 10.18
N ALA A 17 -43.77 -1.16 9.30
CA ALA A 17 -43.87 0.27 9.04
C ALA A 17 -44.32 1.05 10.29
N ALA A 18 -45.34 0.54 10.99
CA ALA A 18 -45.81 1.13 12.24
C ALA A 18 -44.71 1.19 13.32
N LEU A 19 -43.91 0.12 13.45
CA LEU A 19 -42.77 0.11 14.37
C LEU A 19 -41.71 1.16 13.99
N ILE A 20 -41.39 1.29 12.70
CA ILE A 20 -40.40 2.26 12.23
C ILE A 20 -40.88 3.70 12.49
N MET A 21 -42.16 4.00 12.32
CA MET A 21 -42.74 5.31 12.64
C MET A 21 -42.58 5.68 14.12
N GLU A 22 -42.64 4.68 15.02
CA GLU A 22 -42.36 4.86 16.45
C GLU A 22 -40.84 4.84 16.79
N GLY A 23 -39.97 4.79 15.78
CA GLY A 23 -38.51 4.76 15.94
C GLY A 23 -37.96 3.41 16.41
N LEU A 24 -38.67 2.32 16.13
CA LEU A 24 -38.30 0.95 16.49
C LEU A 24 -38.02 0.13 15.23
N ILE A 25 -36.84 -0.48 15.16
CA ILE A 25 -36.45 -1.36 14.07
C ILE A 25 -36.79 -2.81 14.46
N PRO A 26 -37.62 -3.50 13.67
CA PRO A 26 -37.97 -4.89 13.93
C PRO A 26 -36.79 -5.82 13.62
N SER A 27 -36.59 -6.85 14.45
CA SER A 27 -35.63 -7.92 14.15
C SER A 27 -36.20 -9.02 13.23
N MET A 28 -37.45 -8.87 12.77
CA MET A 28 -38.16 -9.78 11.88
C MET A 28 -39.34 -9.06 11.20
N SER A 29 -39.58 -9.31 9.92
CA SER A 29 -40.57 -8.58 9.12
C SER A 29 -42.03 -8.86 9.48
N MET A 30 -42.38 -10.11 9.81
CA MET A 30 -43.80 -10.52 9.94
C MET A 30 -44.31 -10.57 11.38
N SER A 31 -43.46 -10.94 12.35
CA SER A 31 -43.86 -11.10 13.76
C SER A 31 -42.71 -10.75 14.72
N PRO A 32 -42.27 -9.48 14.75
CA PRO A 32 -41.15 -9.06 15.59
C PRO A 32 -41.50 -9.24 17.08
N THR A 33 -40.79 -10.15 17.75
CA THR A 33 -40.85 -10.31 19.21
C THR A 33 -39.93 -9.35 19.94
N ILE A 34 -38.90 -8.86 19.27
CA ILE A 34 -37.92 -7.91 19.77
C ILE A 34 -37.72 -6.82 18.73
N THR A 35 -37.66 -5.58 19.22
CA THR A 35 -37.40 -4.38 18.41
C THR A 35 -36.29 -3.60 19.06
N ILE A 36 -35.47 -2.93 18.24
CA ILE A 36 -34.35 -2.13 18.72
C ILE A 36 -34.60 -0.68 18.33
N ASN A 37 -34.42 0.24 19.28
CA ASN A 37 -34.62 1.66 19.00
C ASN A 37 -33.60 2.17 17.97
N ILE A 38 -34.05 2.94 16.99
CA ILE A 38 -33.22 3.48 15.92
C ILE A 38 -32.03 4.30 16.43
N ARG A 39 -32.18 4.98 17.58
CA ARG A 39 -31.09 5.75 18.21
C ARG A 39 -29.98 4.84 18.73
N VAL A 40 -30.30 3.63 19.18
CA VAL A 40 -29.32 2.64 19.66
C VAL A 40 -28.53 2.08 18.47
N VAL A 41 -29.21 1.76 17.37
CA VAL A 41 -28.58 1.27 16.15
C VAL A 41 -27.71 2.36 15.51
N LYS A 42 -28.21 3.61 15.47
CA LYS A 42 -27.43 4.78 15.06
C LYS A 42 -26.20 5.00 15.94
N ALA A 43 -26.34 4.88 17.27
CA ALA A 43 -25.21 5.01 18.19
C ALA A 43 -24.15 3.93 17.91
N TYR A 44 -24.57 2.68 17.67
CA TYR A 44 -23.64 1.62 17.27
C TYR A 44 -22.94 1.96 15.96
N ARG A 45 -23.65 2.40 14.92
CA ARG A 45 -23.03 2.82 13.64
C ARG A 45 -21.94 3.87 13.87
N VAL A 46 -22.26 4.93 14.61
CA VAL A 46 -21.31 6.03 14.89
C VAL A 46 -20.09 5.54 15.68
N ILE A 47 -20.29 4.74 16.73
CA ILE A 47 -19.19 4.22 17.55
C ILE A 47 -18.34 3.25 16.73
N HIS A 48 -18.97 2.38 15.93
CA HIS A 48 -18.27 1.38 15.13
C HIS A 48 -17.41 2.01 14.04
N VAL A 49 -17.85 3.10 13.41
CA VAL A 49 -17.04 3.86 12.44
C VAL A 49 -15.79 4.45 13.10
N GLN A 50 -15.87 4.89 14.36
CA GLN A 50 -14.74 5.45 15.11
C GLN A 50 -13.85 4.38 15.75
N CYS A 51 -14.44 3.24 16.12
CA CYS A 51 -13.78 2.12 16.77
C CYS A 51 -14.23 0.79 16.13
N PRO A 52 -13.61 0.40 15.00
CA PRO A 52 -14.02 -0.79 14.26
C PRO A 52 -13.74 -2.12 14.98
N HIS A 53 -13.04 -2.04 16.12
CA HIS A 53 -12.81 -3.17 17.03
C HIS A 53 -14.03 -3.49 17.91
N LEU A 54 -15.05 -2.63 17.97
CA LEU A 54 -16.23 -2.85 18.79
C LEU A 54 -17.16 -3.89 18.14
N ALA A 55 -16.94 -5.16 18.50
CA ALA A 55 -17.79 -6.26 18.07
C ALA A 55 -19.26 -6.06 18.52
N VAL A 56 -20.21 -6.41 17.64
CA VAL A 56 -21.66 -6.43 17.93
C VAL A 56 -21.95 -7.11 19.27
N GLN A 57 -21.29 -8.23 19.54
CA GLN A 57 -21.48 -8.98 20.79
C GLN A 57 -21.11 -8.17 22.04
N ALA A 58 -20.00 -7.43 22.01
CA ALA A 58 -19.59 -6.59 23.14
C ALA A 58 -20.60 -5.46 23.39
N PHE A 59 -21.09 -4.85 22.31
CA PHE A 59 -22.12 -3.82 22.37
C PHE A 59 -23.45 -4.36 22.94
N VAL A 60 -23.94 -5.49 22.42
CA VAL A 60 -25.18 -6.11 22.88
C VAL A 60 -25.10 -6.59 24.33
N LYS A 61 -23.96 -7.15 24.77
CA LYS A 61 -23.72 -7.46 26.19
C LYS A 61 -23.79 -6.21 27.06
N SER A 62 -23.25 -5.09 26.59
CA SER A 62 -23.32 -3.81 27.31
C SER A 62 -24.76 -3.32 27.43
N LEU A 63 -25.57 -3.44 26.37
CA LEU A 63 -27.01 -3.15 26.44
C LEU A 63 -27.73 -4.05 27.44
N CYS A 64 -27.41 -5.35 27.47
CA CYS A 64 -27.97 -6.29 28.44
C CYS A 64 -27.65 -5.87 29.88
N ASN A 65 -26.40 -5.47 30.15
CA ASN A 65 -25.97 -4.97 31.46
C ASN A 65 -26.70 -3.67 31.87
N ILE A 66 -26.83 -2.70 30.95
CA ILE A 66 -27.57 -1.45 31.18
C ILE A 66 -29.03 -1.75 31.56
N HIS A 67 -29.64 -2.71 30.87
CA HIS A 67 -31.02 -3.12 31.12
C HIS A 67 -31.17 -4.14 32.26
N ARG A 68 -30.08 -4.55 32.90
CA ARG A 68 -30.04 -5.59 33.96
C ARG A 68 -30.74 -6.89 33.53
N VAL A 69 -30.50 -7.34 32.30
CA VAL A 69 -31.01 -8.61 31.76
C VAL A 69 -29.85 -9.54 31.39
N PRO A 70 -30.01 -10.88 31.52
CA PRO A 70 -28.96 -11.80 31.12
C PRO A 70 -28.77 -11.80 29.60
N TYR A 71 -27.52 -11.79 29.16
CA TYR A 71 -27.18 -11.94 27.75
C TYR A 71 -27.64 -13.30 27.22
N ARG A 72 -28.26 -13.29 26.03
CA ARG A 72 -28.62 -14.50 25.29
C ARG A 72 -28.06 -14.42 23.86
N PRO A 73 -27.44 -15.47 23.31
CA PRO A 73 -26.79 -15.41 22.00
C PRO A 73 -27.66 -14.91 20.85
N TYR A 74 -28.96 -15.23 20.85
CA TYR A 74 -29.89 -14.78 19.80
C TYR A 74 -30.04 -13.25 19.75
N LEU A 75 -29.75 -12.51 20.84
CA LEU A 75 -29.84 -11.05 20.87
C LEU A 75 -28.80 -10.40 19.96
N CYS A 76 -27.64 -11.01 19.79
CA CYS A 76 -26.65 -10.56 18.82
C CYS A 76 -27.17 -10.71 17.39
N GLN A 77 -27.77 -11.86 17.09
CA GLN A 77 -28.33 -12.11 15.76
C GLN A 77 -29.48 -11.14 15.45
N GLN A 78 -30.39 -10.92 16.41
CA GLN A 78 -31.47 -9.96 16.25
C GLN A 78 -30.98 -8.52 16.11
N PHE A 79 -29.90 -8.17 16.81
CA PHE A 79 -29.25 -6.87 16.64
C PHE A 79 -28.63 -6.72 15.26
N SER A 80 -27.90 -7.72 14.78
CA SER A 80 -27.33 -7.72 13.43
C SER A 80 -28.42 -7.54 12.37
N ILE A 81 -29.53 -8.30 12.45
CA ILE A 81 -30.65 -8.16 11.50
C ILE A 81 -31.23 -6.74 11.53
N ALA A 82 -31.45 -6.16 12.71
CA ALA A 82 -31.94 -4.80 12.83
C ALA A 82 -30.91 -3.75 12.34
N TYR A 83 -29.62 -4.02 12.51
CA TYR A 83 -28.54 -3.17 12.02
C TYR A 83 -28.48 -3.20 10.49
N ASP A 84 -28.58 -4.38 9.88
CA ASP A 84 -28.60 -4.53 8.41
C ASP A 84 -29.79 -3.80 7.80
N LEU A 85 -31.00 -3.98 8.37
CA LEU A 85 -32.20 -3.25 7.95
C LEU A 85 -32.03 -1.73 8.10
N TYR A 86 -31.38 -1.27 9.17
CA TYR A 86 -31.09 0.15 9.35
C TYR A 86 -30.12 0.70 8.30
N LEU A 87 -29.06 -0.05 7.96
CA LEU A 87 -28.12 0.32 6.90
C LEU A 87 -28.83 0.38 5.55
N ASP A 88 -29.68 -0.60 5.24
CA ASP A 88 -30.50 -0.60 4.03
C ASP A 88 -31.44 0.60 3.95
N LEU A 89 -32.10 0.97 5.05
CA LEU A 89 -32.96 2.16 5.08
C LEU A 89 -32.16 3.45 4.88
N CYS A 90 -30.97 3.56 5.48
CA CYS A 90 -30.07 4.69 5.25
C CYS A 90 -29.68 4.78 3.78
N ARG A 91 -29.23 3.67 3.19
CA ARG A 91 -28.83 3.57 1.79
C ARG A 91 -29.95 3.97 0.84
N HIS A 92 -31.16 3.42 0.98
CA HIS A 92 -32.29 3.81 0.13
C HIS A 92 -32.70 5.28 0.30
N THR A 93 -32.54 5.84 1.50
CA THR A 93 -32.80 7.26 1.75
C THR A 93 -31.76 8.13 1.05
N GLU A 94 -30.48 7.77 1.15
CA GLU A 94 -29.37 8.43 0.49
C GLU A 94 -29.51 8.33 -1.05
N GLU A 95 -29.82 7.15 -1.60
CA GLU A 95 -30.07 6.95 -3.04
C GLU A 95 -31.21 7.85 -3.56
N ARG A 96 -32.32 7.95 -2.82
CA ARG A 96 -33.43 8.84 -3.18
C ARG A 96 -33.02 10.31 -3.12
N MET A 97 -32.30 10.71 -2.07
CA MET A 97 -31.79 12.07 -1.92
C MET A 97 -30.85 12.42 -3.09
N MET A 98 -29.90 11.54 -3.42
CA MET A 98 -28.95 11.74 -4.51
C MET A 98 -29.65 11.86 -5.86
N LYS A 99 -30.68 11.05 -6.14
CA LYS A 99 -31.52 11.19 -7.35
C LYS A 99 -32.18 12.56 -7.43
N VAL A 100 -32.71 13.07 -6.31
CA VAL A 100 -33.33 14.40 -6.26
C VAL A 100 -32.31 15.52 -6.45
N LEU A 101 -31.08 15.34 -5.97
CA LEU A 101 -29.96 16.27 -6.21
C LEU A 101 -29.40 16.16 -7.64
N GLY A 102 -29.93 15.27 -8.49
CA GLY A 102 -29.46 15.07 -9.87
C GLY A 102 -28.17 14.24 -9.97
N CYS A 103 -27.74 13.60 -8.88
CA CYS A 103 -26.54 12.80 -8.85
C CYS A 103 -26.82 11.38 -9.38
N ASN A 104 -26.10 10.96 -10.42
CA ASN A 104 -26.19 9.63 -11.02
C ASN A 104 -25.18 8.64 -10.40
N SER A 105 -25.12 7.41 -10.92
CA SER A 105 -24.26 6.34 -10.39
C SER A 105 -22.74 6.63 -10.52
N SER A 106 -22.31 7.45 -11.49
CA SER A 106 -20.89 7.83 -11.64
C SER A 106 -20.53 9.14 -10.94
N TRP A 107 -21.52 9.84 -10.37
CA TRP A 107 -21.35 11.10 -9.68
C TRP A 107 -20.32 11.01 -8.55
N ARG A 108 -20.38 9.94 -7.74
CA ARG A 108 -19.50 9.79 -6.58
C ARG A 108 -18.02 9.76 -6.95
N LEU A 109 -17.64 9.13 -8.08
CA LEU A 109 -16.24 9.11 -8.51
C LEU A 109 -15.81 10.49 -9.05
N LYS A 110 -16.64 11.09 -9.91
CA LYS A 110 -16.39 12.42 -10.50
C LYS A 110 -16.32 13.55 -9.47
N HIS A 111 -16.93 13.35 -8.31
CA HIS A 111 -16.97 14.30 -7.20
C HIS A 111 -16.39 13.69 -5.90
N ALA A 112 -15.48 12.72 -6.01
CA ALA A 112 -14.98 11.95 -4.87
C ALA A 112 -14.30 12.83 -3.82
N PHE A 113 -13.56 13.86 -4.28
CA PHE A 113 -13.00 14.86 -3.40
C PHE A 113 -12.85 16.22 -4.13
N PRO A 114 -13.39 17.32 -3.58
CA PRO A 114 -13.33 18.64 -4.24
C PRO A 114 -11.90 19.11 -4.49
N VAL A 115 -10.96 18.81 -3.59
CA VAL A 115 -9.54 19.15 -3.76
C VAL A 115 -8.92 18.49 -4.98
N CYS A 116 -9.49 17.41 -5.50
CA CYS A 116 -8.96 16.76 -6.70
C CYS A 116 -9.77 17.09 -7.97
N THR A 117 -11.00 17.60 -7.85
CA THR A 117 -11.97 17.58 -8.95
C THR A 117 -12.61 18.93 -9.26
N TYR A 118 -12.49 19.91 -8.37
CA TYR A 118 -13.25 21.16 -8.44
C TYR A 118 -12.43 22.30 -9.07
N LYS A 119 -12.10 22.17 -10.36
CA LYS A 119 -11.29 23.14 -11.11
C LYS A 119 -12.00 24.49 -11.27
N LEU A 120 -11.26 25.59 -11.23
CA LEU A 120 -11.77 26.94 -11.52
C LEU A 120 -11.24 27.47 -12.86
N GLU A 121 -11.93 28.46 -13.42
CA GLU A 121 -11.51 29.10 -14.67
C GLU A 121 -10.32 30.04 -14.43
N GLY A 122 -9.30 29.96 -15.30
CA GLY A 122 -8.14 30.86 -15.27
C GLY A 122 -7.02 30.44 -14.30
N GLU A 123 -6.99 29.18 -13.87
CA GLU A 123 -5.97 28.66 -12.97
C GLU A 123 -4.67 28.30 -13.67
N ASP A 124 -3.58 28.30 -12.90
CA ASP A 124 -2.28 27.85 -13.37
C ASP A 124 -2.30 26.36 -13.71
N ALA A 125 -1.65 26.00 -14.82
CA ALA A 125 -1.54 24.61 -15.23
C ALA A 125 -0.66 23.81 -14.24
N ILE A 126 -1.21 22.70 -13.72
CA ILE A 126 -0.47 21.72 -12.93
C ILE A 126 -0.09 20.55 -13.85
N ILE A 127 1.12 19.99 -13.69
CA ILE A 127 1.60 18.86 -14.50
C ILE A 127 0.68 17.65 -14.34
N PHE A 128 0.45 17.23 -13.09
CA PHE A 128 -0.54 16.23 -12.73
C PHE A 128 -1.67 16.90 -11.97
N GLU A 129 -2.84 16.90 -12.59
CA GLU A 129 -4.04 17.51 -12.02
C GLU A 129 -4.66 16.61 -10.93
N MET A 130 -4.38 15.30 -10.96
CA MET A 130 -4.68 14.39 -9.87
C MET A 130 -3.56 13.35 -9.72
N LEU A 131 -3.09 13.19 -8.49
CA LEU A 131 -2.18 12.11 -8.11
C LEU A 131 -2.97 11.00 -7.41
N ILE A 132 -2.69 9.77 -7.80
CA ILE A 132 -3.39 8.57 -7.36
C ILE A 132 -2.34 7.55 -6.96
N THR A 133 -2.56 6.83 -5.87
CA THR A 133 -1.82 5.61 -5.54
C THR A 133 -2.77 4.43 -5.57
N MET A 134 -2.30 3.29 -6.05
CA MET A 134 -3.08 2.05 -6.04
C MET A 134 -2.24 0.85 -5.65
N ASP A 135 -2.80 -0.06 -4.86
CA ASP A 135 -2.12 -1.30 -4.45
C ASP A 135 -3.11 -2.35 -3.88
N ARG A 136 -2.63 -3.57 -3.64
CA ARG A 136 -3.34 -4.70 -3.04
C ARG A 136 -3.10 -4.87 -1.54
N ASN A 137 -4.18 -5.17 -0.80
CA ASN A 137 -4.09 -5.67 0.57
C ASN A 137 -4.59 -7.11 0.69
N ASN A 138 -3.69 -8.01 1.07
CA ASN A 138 -3.99 -9.42 1.31
C ASN A 138 -4.39 -9.74 2.77
N SER A 139 -4.51 -8.75 3.65
CA SER A 139 -4.80 -8.98 5.07
C SER A 139 -6.28 -9.27 5.34
N LEU A 140 -7.16 -8.87 4.43
CA LEU A 140 -8.62 -9.01 4.54
C LEU A 140 -9.14 -10.31 3.89
N LYS A 141 -8.38 -11.41 3.98
CA LYS A 141 -8.78 -12.72 3.44
C LYS A 141 -10.05 -13.22 4.09
N HIS A 142 -11.04 -13.55 3.26
CA HIS A 142 -12.30 -14.14 3.70
C HIS A 142 -12.34 -15.63 3.38
N VAL A 143 -12.43 -16.48 4.42
CA VAL A 143 -12.48 -17.94 4.25
C VAL A 143 -13.87 -18.35 3.78
N LEU A 144 -13.94 -19.08 2.68
CA LEU A 144 -15.20 -19.57 2.13
C LEU A 144 -15.86 -20.58 3.08
N GLN A 145 -17.03 -20.25 3.63
CA GLN A 145 -17.80 -21.23 4.41
C GLN A 145 -18.50 -22.22 3.48
N ARG A 146 -18.30 -23.51 3.73
CA ARG A 146 -18.93 -24.61 2.98
C ARG A 146 -19.68 -25.54 3.91
N GLU A 147 -20.67 -26.22 3.36
CA GLU A 147 -21.33 -27.34 4.04
C GLU A 147 -20.32 -28.44 4.35
N LYS A 148 -20.44 -29.04 5.53
CA LYS A 148 -19.71 -30.25 5.88
C LYS A 148 -20.47 -31.43 5.31
N VAL A 149 -20.03 -31.93 4.15
CA VAL A 149 -20.55 -33.15 3.55
C VAL A 149 -19.55 -34.27 3.82
N MET A 150 -20.04 -35.42 4.25
CA MET A 150 -19.22 -36.63 4.38
C MET A 150 -19.49 -37.52 3.17
N SER A 151 -18.44 -38.08 2.56
CA SER A 151 -18.59 -39.10 1.54
C SER A 151 -19.22 -40.37 2.14
N GLU A 152 -19.70 -41.26 1.27
CA GLU A 152 -20.19 -42.59 1.67
C GLU A 152 -19.13 -43.42 2.41
N MET A 153 -17.85 -43.10 2.22
CA MET A 153 -16.69 -43.71 2.89
C MET A 153 -16.29 -42.99 4.20
N GLY A 154 -17.05 -41.97 4.63
CA GLY A 154 -16.78 -41.22 5.85
C GLY A 154 -15.68 -40.15 5.73
N GLU A 155 -15.23 -39.82 4.52
CA GLU A 155 -14.24 -38.76 4.30
C GLU A 155 -14.89 -37.37 4.17
N PRO A 156 -14.27 -36.29 4.68
CA PRO A 156 -14.81 -34.95 4.50
C PRO A 156 -14.73 -34.52 3.02
N VAL A 157 -15.87 -34.30 2.38
CA VAL A 157 -15.97 -33.74 1.02
C VAL A 157 -16.34 -32.27 1.12
N LEU A 158 -15.78 -31.45 0.22
CA LEU A 158 -16.11 -30.02 0.10
C LEU A 158 -17.57 -29.86 -0.35
N GLY A 159 -18.45 -29.52 0.57
CA GLY A 159 -19.86 -29.22 0.28
C GLY A 159 -20.06 -27.90 -0.49
N LYS A 160 -21.33 -27.59 -0.78
CA LYS A 160 -21.72 -26.33 -1.43
C LYS A 160 -21.35 -25.12 -0.56
N SER A 161 -21.15 -23.97 -1.19
CA SER A 161 -20.93 -22.71 -0.47
C SER A 161 -22.15 -22.39 0.39
N ARG A 162 -21.91 -21.96 1.63
CA ARG A 162 -22.93 -21.41 2.53
C ARG A 162 -22.96 -19.89 2.53
N GLU A 163 -22.00 -19.24 1.87
CA GLU A 163 -21.98 -17.79 1.70
C GLU A 163 -23.17 -17.37 0.85
N HIS A 164 -23.88 -16.33 1.28
CA HIS A 164 -24.74 -15.60 0.36
C HIS A 164 -23.84 -14.99 -0.71
N VAL A 165 -24.21 -15.11 -1.99
CA VAL A 165 -23.50 -14.36 -3.05
C VAL A 165 -23.71 -12.88 -2.76
N ASP A 166 -22.64 -12.23 -2.33
CA ASP A 166 -22.54 -10.78 -2.27
C ASP A 166 -22.28 -10.32 -3.71
N ASN A 167 -23.28 -9.68 -4.32
CA ASN A 167 -23.15 -9.19 -5.69
C ASN A 167 -22.19 -8.00 -5.80
N GLY A 168 -21.57 -7.56 -4.70
CA GLY A 168 -20.60 -6.46 -4.69
C GLY A 168 -21.22 -5.08 -4.85
N ASP A 169 -22.56 -5.01 -4.96
CA ASP A 169 -23.30 -3.76 -4.94
C ASP A 169 -23.51 -3.33 -3.50
N ALA A 170 -22.45 -2.79 -2.89
CA ALA A 170 -22.56 -2.07 -1.62
C ALA A 170 -23.44 -0.80 -1.75
N GLY A 171 -23.92 -0.45 -2.95
CA GLY A 171 -24.76 0.72 -3.24
C GLY A 171 -24.01 2.05 -3.24
N ASP A 172 -22.78 2.06 -2.73
CA ASP A 172 -22.04 3.29 -2.43
C ASP A 172 -21.14 3.76 -3.60
N GLY A 173 -21.05 3.00 -4.69
CA GLY A 173 -20.29 3.38 -5.90
C GLY A 173 -18.75 3.35 -5.76
N TYR A 174 -18.22 2.68 -4.73
CA TYR A 174 -16.77 2.50 -4.52
C TYR A 174 -16.23 1.21 -5.15
N TYR A 175 -16.99 0.12 -5.13
CA TYR A 175 -16.54 -1.19 -5.60
C TYR A 175 -16.74 -1.36 -7.11
N LEU A 176 -15.70 -1.84 -7.81
CA LEU A 176 -15.80 -2.27 -9.19
C LEU A 176 -16.63 -3.54 -9.28
N GLN A 177 -17.53 -3.55 -10.26
CA GLN A 177 -18.28 -4.73 -10.62
C GLN A 177 -17.34 -5.85 -11.07
N ARG A 178 -17.66 -7.07 -10.65
CA ARG A 178 -16.82 -8.24 -10.91
C ARG A 178 -16.63 -8.48 -12.40
N GLU A 179 -17.69 -8.30 -13.19
CA GLU A 179 -17.70 -8.48 -14.63
C GLU A 179 -16.71 -7.54 -15.31
N ARG A 180 -16.63 -6.28 -14.82
CA ARG A 180 -15.70 -5.27 -15.31
C ARG A 180 -14.25 -5.73 -15.15
N VAL A 181 -13.90 -6.24 -13.96
CA VAL A 181 -12.56 -6.76 -13.66
C VAL A 181 -12.24 -8.03 -14.47
N GLU A 182 -13.22 -8.92 -14.67
CA GLU A 182 -13.02 -10.18 -15.39
C GLU A 182 -12.77 -10.00 -16.90
N ARG A 183 -13.10 -8.84 -17.49
CA ARG A 183 -12.75 -8.51 -18.89
C ARG A 183 -11.23 -8.50 -19.13
N TRP A 184 -10.44 -8.25 -18.10
CA TRP A 184 -8.99 -8.10 -18.18
C TRP A 184 -8.20 -9.39 -17.86
N VAL A 185 -8.86 -10.55 -17.79
CA VAL A 185 -8.18 -11.84 -17.59
C VAL A 185 -7.36 -12.22 -18.83
N ARG A 186 -6.10 -12.64 -18.62
CA ARG A 186 -5.10 -12.93 -19.66
C ARG A 186 -5.63 -13.73 -20.86
N ASP A 187 -6.40 -14.79 -20.63
CA ASP A 187 -6.94 -15.64 -21.72
C ASP A 187 -7.88 -14.88 -22.67
N ARG A 188 -8.57 -13.83 -22.20
CA ARG A 188 -9.45 -12.98 -23.03
C ARG A 188 -8.74 -11.80 -23.69
N VAL A 189 -7.57 -11.42 -23.15
CA VAL A 189 -6.74 -10.32 -23.62
C VAL A 189 -5.74 -10.81 -24.68
N ALA A 190 -5.17 -12.01 -24.50
CA ALA A 190 -4.27 -12.67 -25.44
C ALA A 190 -4.95 -12.98 -26.79
N ASP A 191 -6.24 -13.32 -26.80
CA ASP A 191 -7.02 -13.55 -28.03
C ASP A 191 -7.24 -12.29 -28.88
N ARG A 192 -6.85 -11.09 -28.42
CA ARG A 192 -7.16 -9.82 -29.09
C ARG A 192 -5.96 -8.89 -29.34
N LEU A 193 -4.73 -9.33 -29.10
CA LEU A 193 -3.52 -8.53 -29.31
C LEU A 193 -2.52 -9.31 -30.19
N PRO A 194 -1.96 -8.70 -31.26
CA PRO A 194 -0.75 -9.20 -31.88
C PRO A 194 0.40 -8.98 -30.90
N MET A 195 0.91 -10.05 -30.30
CA MET A 195 2.15 -9.97 -29.53
C MET A 195 3.33 -9.98 -30.49
N GLU A 196 3.85 -8.79 -30.83
CA GLU A 196 5.24 -8.69 -31.27
C GLU A 196 6.18 -8.76 -30.05
N PRO A 197 7.39 -9.36 -30.18
CA PRO A 197 8.33 -9.47 -29.07
C PRO A 197 8.77 -8.08 -28.61
N MET A 198 8.90 -7.95 -27.29
CA MET A 198 9.28 -6.74 -26.56
C MET A 198 10.40 -5.94 -27.22
N GLY A 199 10.25 -4.61 -27.26
CA GLY A 199 11.39 -3.71 -27.32
C GLY A 199 12.24 -3.85 -26.06
N GLU A 200 13.56 -3.90 -26.22
CA GLU A 200 14.60 -4.18 -25.21
C GLU A 200 14.73 -3.14 -24.08
N ASP A 201 13.77 -2.24 -23.87
CA ASP A 201 14.00 -0.98 -23.13
C ASP A 201 13.52 -0.93 -21.67
N ASN A 202 13.15 -2.06 -21.04
CA ASN A 202 12.91 -2.06 -19.58
C ASN A 202 13.98 -2.85 -18.81
N PRO A 203 15.06 -2.18 -18.36
CA PRO A 203 16.16 -2.83 -17.63
C PRO A 203 15.78 -3.34 -16.23
N CYS A 204 14.53 -3.17 -15.77
CA CYS A 204 14.04 -3.74 -14.51
C CYS A 204 13.29 -5.08 -14.67
N ALA A 205 12.94 -5.50 -15.89
CA ALA A 205 12.12 -6.69 -16.13
C ALA A 205 12.77 -8.00 -15.64
N ASP A 206 14.09 -8.10 -15.67
CA ASP A 206 14.83 -9.33 -15.33
C ASP A 206 15.04 -9.54 -13.82
N HIS A 207 14.97 -8.48 -13.00
CA HIS A 207 15.20 -8.56 -11.55
C HIS A 207 14.00 -9.10 -10.75
N TRP A 208 12.77 -9.00 -11.30
CA TRP A 208 11.53 -9.28 -10.56
C TRP A 208 11.03 -10.73 -10.64
N LYS A 209 11.79 -11.66 -11.22
CA LYS A 209 11.36 -13.06 -11.32
C LYS A 209 11.30 -13.81 -9.98
N ASN A 210 11.94 -13.32 -8.91
CA ASN A 210 12.14 -14.13 -7.70
C ASN A 210 11.95 -13.37 -6.38
N MET A 211 10.71 -13.26 -5.90
CA MET A 211 10.36 -13.50 -4.48
C MET A 211 8.82 -13.56 -4.36
N ILE A 212 8.29 -14.66 -3.81
CA ILE A 212 6.87 -14.96 -3.59
C ILE A 212 6.11 -15.63 -4.77
N ASN A 213 6.76 -16.24 -5.79
CA ASN A 213 6.02 -17.05 -6.78
C ASN A 213 5.60 -18.46 -6.28
N ASP A 214 6.19 -18.96 -5.19
CA ASP A 214 5.95 -20.33 -4.71
C ASP A 214 4.96 -20.41 -3.53
N VAL A 215 3.73 -19.94 -3.73
CA VAL A 215 2.63 -20.47 -2.91
C VAL A 215 1.62 -21.12 -3.85
N PRO A 216 1.41 -22.45 -3.76
CA PRO A 216 0.61 -23.17 -4.73
C PRO A 216 -0.78 -22.55 -4.85
N SER A 217 -1.27 -22.42 -6.09
CA SER A 217 -2.62 -21.97 -6.45
C SER A 217 -3.73 -22.61 -5.61
N LYS A 218 -3.51 -23.84 -5.14
CA LYS A 218 -4.37 -24.57 -4.18
C LYS A 218 -4.62 -23.82 -2.86
N MET A 219 -3.68 -23.01 -2.35
CA MET A 219 -3.83 -22.28 -1.08
C MET A 219 -4.86 -21.15 -1.19
N TRP A 220 -4.99 -20.53 -2.37
CA TRP A 220 -5.92 -19.42 -2.59
C TRP A 220 -7.36 -19.88 -2.79
N GLY A 221 -7.58 -21.13 -3.22
CA GLY A 221 -8.92 -21.71 -3.39
C GLY A 221 -9.70 -21.93 -2.07
N ILE A 222 -9.05 -21.75 -0.92
CA ILE A 222 -9.68 -21.79 0.41
C ILE A 222 -10.45 -20.49 0.70
N PHE A 223 -10.01 -19.38 0.12
CA PHE A 223 -10.60 -18.06 0.35
C PHE A 223 -11.61 -17.74 -0.75
N ASP A 224 -12.69 -17.07 -0.38
CA ASP A 224 -13.61 -16.51 -1.36
C ASP A 224 -13.06 -15.18 -1.91
N LYS A 225 -12.75 -14.27 -1.00
CA LYS A 225 -12.01 -13.03 -1.24
C LYS A 225 -10.59 -13.19 -0.68
N THR A 226 -9.57 -12.99 -1.50
CA THR A 226 -8.14 -13.14 -1.14
C THR A 226 -7.52 -11.83 -0.66
N GLY A 227 -8.24 -10.71 -0.83
CA GLY A 227 -7.82 -9.37 -0.48
C GLY A 227 -8.71 -8.32 -1.15
N ILE A 228 -8.28 -7.06 -1.07
CA ILE A 228 -8.84 -5.94 -1.81
C ILE A 228 -7.73 -5.29 -2.64
N PHE A 229 -8.08 -4.76 -3.80
CA PHE A 229 -7.26 -3.83 -4.56
C PHE A 229 -7.91 -2.45 -4.44
N LEU A 230 -7.11 -1.41 -4.17
CA LEU A 230 -7.61 -0.09 -3.81
C LEU A 230 -6.86 0.98 -4.60
N ALA A 231 -7.57 2.04 -5.00
CA ALA A 231 -7.00 3.29 -5.47
C ALA A 231 -7.44 4.48 -4.59
N LEU A 232 -6.48 5.33 -4.23
CA LEU A 232 -6.64 6.52 -3.41
C LEU A 232 -6.11 7.74 -4.15
N CYS A 233 -6.70 8.92 -3.94
CA CYS A 233 -6.00 10.17 -4.28
C CYS A 233 -4.87 10.46 -3.27
N CYS A 234 -3.99 11.43 -3.57
CA CYS A 234 -2.95 11.92 -2.64
C CYS A 234 -3.52 12.37 -1.28
N HIS A 235 -4.75 12.89 -1.23
CA HIS A 235 -5.45 13.24 0.02
C HIS A 235 -6.05 12.03 0.76
N ARG A 236 -5.78 10.81 0.30
CA ARG A 236 -6.16 9.52 0.90
C ARG A 236 -7.67 9.25 0.90
N PHE A 237 -8.41 9.86 -0.02
CA PHE A 237 -9.81 9.50 -0.29
C PHE A 237 -9.87 8.31 -1.23
N ILE A 238 -10.77 7.37 -0.93
CA ILE A 238 -11.01 6.18 -1.76
C ILE A 238 -11.65 6.61 -3.07
N LEU A 239 -10.95 6.34 -4.17
CA LEU A 239 -11.49 6.50 -5.51
C LEU A 239 -12.20 5.21 -5.92
N VAL A 240 -11.51 4.07 -5.87
CA VAL A 240 -12.02 2.80 -6.40
C VAL A 240 -11.52 1.63 -5.54
N LEU A 241 -12.37 0.65 -5.30
CA LEU A 241 -12.07 -0.62 -4.66
C LEU A 241 -12.39 -1.78 -5.62
N ALA A 242 -11.65 -2.87 -5.53
CA ALA A 242 -11.98 -4.11 -6.22
C ALA A 242 -11.70 -5.31 -5.31
N ASP A 243 -12.67 -6.22 -5.22
CA ASP A 243 -12.45 -7.47 -4.49
C ASP A 243 -11.49 -8.37 -5.27
N MET A 244 -10.45 -8.85 -4.60
CA MET A 244 -9.57 -9.87 -5.16
C MET A 244 -10.22 -11.24 -4.95
N ILE A 245 -10.65 -11.89 -6.03
CA ILE A 245 -11.40 -13.15 -5.94
C ILE A 245 -10.48 -14.30 -6.34
N LYS A 246 -10.26 -15.23 -5.40
CA LYS A 246 -9.54 -16.53 -5.60
C LYS A 246 -8.21 -16.42 -6.36
N SER A 247 -7.56 -15.26 -6.29
CA SER A 247 -6.34 -14.97 -7.03
C SER A 247 -5.45 -14.04 -6.23
N ARG A 248 -4.18 -13.97 -6.60
CA ARG A 248 -3.29 -12.90 -6.14
C ARG A 248 -3.58 -11.64 -6.96
N GLU A 249 -2.75 -10.61 -6.78
CA GLU A 249 -2.74 -9.50 -7.73
C GLU A 249 -2.34 -10.01 -9.11
N LEU A 250 -3.29 -9.88 -10.02
CA LEU A 250 -3.09 -10.07 -11.44
C LEU A 250 -3.27 -8.69 -12.07
N ALA A 251 -2.61 -8.45 -13.21
CA ALA A 251 -2.71 -7.18 -13.94
C ALA A 251 -4.16 -6.73 -14.25
N LYS A 252 -5.14 -7.66 -14.20
CA LYS A 252 -6.56 -7.37 -14.38
C LYS A 252 -7.13 -6.34 -13.38
N TYR A 253 -6.63 -6.31 -12.14
CA TYR A 253 -7.12 -5.36 -11.13
C TYR A 253 -6.66 -3.93 -11.41
N PRO A 254 -5.35 -3.65 -11.53
CA PRO A 254 -4.89 -2.30 -11.85
C PRO A 254 -5.38 -1.85 -13.23
N LEU A 255 -5.52 -2.72 -14.24
CA LEU A 255 -6.11 -2.35 -15.54
C LEU A 255 -7.58 -1.94 -15.41
N ALA A 256 -8.40 -2.67 -14.65
CA ALA A 256 -9.80 -2.32 -14.44
C ALA A 256 -9.96 -1.00 -13.67
N VAL A 257 -9.07 -0.74 -12.72
CA VAL A 257 -9.01 0.53 -11.98
C VAL A 257 -8.64 1.69 -12.92
N VAL A 258 -7.59 1.54 -13.73
CA VAL A 258 -7.19 2.58 -14.70
C VAL A 258 -8.30 2.86 -15.70
N GLU A 259 -8.98 1.82 -16.21
CA GLU A 259 -10.15 1.97 -17.09
C GLU A 259 -11.24 2.83 -16.42
N GLU A 260 -11.58 2.57 -15.15
CA GLU A 260 -12.58 3.36 -14.42
C GLU A 260 -12.13 4.81 -14.18
N LEU A 261 -10.85 5.03 -13.89
CA LEU A 261 -10.30 6.37 -13.67
C LEU A 261 -10.27 7.19 -14.97
N LEU A 262 -9.90 6.58 -16.09
CA LEU A 262 -9.92 7.24 -17.40
C LEU A 262 -11.36 7.57 -17.82
N ASP A 263 -12.32 6.66 -17.63
CA ASP A 263 -13.75 6.93 -17.92
C ASP A 263 -14.31 8.09 -17.07
N ALA A 264 -13.83 8.23 -15.83
CA ALA A 264 -14.35 9.21 -14.89
C ALA A 264 -13.74 10.60 -15.06
N PHE A 265 -12.44 10.68 -15.38
CA PHE A 265 -11.67 11.92 -15.35
C PHE A 265 -11.08 12.27 -16.72
N GLU A 266 -11.40 13.48 -17.18
CA GLU A 266 -10.75 14.14 -18.32
C GLU A 266 -9.56 14.96 -17.79
N MET A 267 -8.63 14.30 -17.12
CA MET A 267 -7.55 14.94 -16.37
C MET A 267 -6.20 14.26 -16.61
N LYS A 268 -5.11 15.02 -16.43
CA LYS A 268 -3.76 14.45 -16.42
C LYS A 268 -3.50 13.74 -15.11
N LEU A 269 -3.45 12.40 -15.15
CA LEU A 269 -3.31 11.55 -13.97
C LEU A 269 -1.87 11.07 -13.79
N GLY A 270 -1.34 11.20 -12.57
CA GLY A 270 -0.14 10.50 -12.12
C GLY A 270 -0.52 9.33 -11.21
N ILE A 271 -0.25 8.08 -11.61
CA ILE A 271 -0.63 6.88 -10.84
C ILE A 271 0.60 6.17 -10.28
N GLY A 272 0.74 6.20 -8.96
CA GLY A 272 1.71 5.43 -8.18
C GLY A 272 1.28 3.98 -8.02
N TYR A 273 2.22 3.08 -8.29
CA TYR A 273 2.09 1.64 -8.09
C TYR A 273 3.48 1.02 -7.91
N ASP A 274 3.64 0.03 -7.03
CA ASP A 274 4.93 -0.64 -6.78
C ASP A 274 5.61 -1.11 -8.07
N GLY A 275 4.81 -1.64 -8.99
CA GLY A 275 5.25 -2.09 -10.31
C GLY A 275 5.07 -1.05 -11.41
N GLY A 276 4.97 0.24 -11.07
CA GLY A 276 4.54 1.33 -11.97
C GLY A 276 5.32 1.41 -13.27
N CYS A 277 6.64 1.18 -13.24
CA CYS A 277 7.49 1.20 -14.44
C CYS A 277 7.12 0.11 -15.45
N HIS A 278 6.84 -1.12 -14.98
CA HIS A 278 6.40 -2.22 -15.84
C HIS A 278 4.91 -2.09 -16.21
N PHE A 279 4.12 -1.58 -15.27
CA PHE A 279 2.69 -1.40 -15.47
C PHE A 279 2.40 -0.31 -16.51
N GLY A 280 3.21 0.75 -16.60
CA GLY A 280 3.12 1.74 -17.68
C GLY A 280 3.21 1.11 -19.07
N ALA A 281 4.17 0.20 -19.28
CA ALA A 281 4.25 -0.58 -20.52
C ALA A 281 3.03 -1.51 -20.71
N THR A 282 2.51 -2.07 -19.62
CA THR A 282 1.29 -2.90 -19.68
C THR A 282 0.07 -2.08 -20.14
N VAL A 283 -0.10 -0.85 -19.63
CA VAL A 283 -1.17 0.06 -20.04
C VAL A 283 -1.01 0.46 -21.50
N ALA A 284 0.20 0.87 -21.91
CA ALA A 284 0.51 1.29 -23.28
C ALA A 284 0.20 0.19 -24.32
N ASN A 285 0.50 -1.06 -23.99
CA ASN A 285 0.23 -2.21 -24.87
C ASN A 285 -1.20 -2.78 -24.72
N SER A 286 -2.03 -2.19 -23.87
CA SER A 286 -3.43 -2.58 -23.70
C SER A 286 -4.35 -1.74 -24.58
N LYS A 287 -5.65 -2.06 -24.57
CA LYS A 287 -6.67 -1.23 -25.24
C LYS A 287 -6.77 0.19 -24.66
N LEU A 288 -6.26 0.41 -23.45
CA LEU A 288 -6.22 1.73 -22.81
C LEU A 288 -5.07 2.59 -23.32
N GLY A 289 -4.12 2.06 -24.10
CA GLY A 289 -2.90 2.77 -24.47
C GLY A 289 -3.16 4.11 -25.17
N ASN A 290 -4.07 4.13 -26.14
CA ASN A 290 -4.41 5.35 -26.87
C ASN A 290 -5.06 6.41 -25.96
N GLU A 291 -6.05 6.01 -25.17
CA GLU A 291 -6.74 6.91 -24.24
C GLU A 291 -5.81 7.41 -23.12
N ALA A 292 -4.97 6.51 -22.58
CA ALA A 292 -3.96 6.85 -21.59
C ALA A 292 -2.94 7.85 -22.14
N GLN A 293 -2.55 7.73 -23.41
CA GLN A 293 -1.65 8.68 -24.06
C GLN A 293 -2.32 10.03 -24.33
N GLU A 294 -3.57 10.03 -24.81
CA GLU A 294 -4.36 11.24 -25.04
C GLU A 294 -4.56 12.04 -23.75
N LYS A 295 -4.89 11.35 -22.65
CA LYS A 295 -5.06 11.91 -21.31
C LYS A 295 -3.74 12.13 -20.55
N GLN A 296 -2.60 11.87 -21.20
CA GLN A 296 -1.25 12.05 -20.63
C GLN A 296 -1.05 11.33 -19.28
N LEU A 297 -1.61 10.13 -19.15
CA LEU A 297 -1.47 9.28 -17.98
C LEU A 297 0.01 8.88 -17.79
N LYS A 298 0.55 9.11 -16.59
CA LYS A 298 1.89 8.67 -16.21
C LYS A 298 1.82 7.67 -15.07
N CYS A 299 2.35 6.47 -15.30
CA CYS A 299 2.61 5.51 -14.22
C CYS A 299 3.90 5.91 -13.48
N LEU A 300 3.88 5.82 -12.17
CA LEU A 300 4.91 6.27 -11.24
C LEU A 300 5.20 5.17 -10.22
N VAL A 301 6.36 5.26 -9.59
CA VAL A 301 6.81 4.37 -8.52
C VAL A 301 6.94 5.18 -7.24
N GLY A 302 6.30 4.71 -6.17
CA GLY A 302 6.34 5.36 -4.85
C GLY A 302 7.74 5.43 -4.26
N SER A 303 7.97 6.39 -3.37
CA SER A 303 9.28 6.66 -2.78
C SER A 303 9.89 5.45 -2.09
N PHE A 304 9.08 4.58 -1.45
CA PHE A 304 9.60 3.40 -0.77
C PHE A 304 10.07 2.32 -1.73
N HIS A 305 9.66 2.33 -2.99
CA HIS A 305 9.96 1.27 -3.96
C HIS A 305 11.15 1.57 -4.87
N GLY A 306 11.65 2.82 -4.89
CA GLY A 306 12.74 3.27 -5.77
C GLY A 306 13.98 2.38 -5.72
N HIS A 307 14.34 1.88 -4.54
CA HIS A 307 15.49 1.00 -4.32
C HIS A 307 15.43 -0.35 -5.07
N THR A 308 14.24 -0.79 -5.47
CA THR A 308 14.08 -2.02 -6.27
C THR A 308 14.27 -1.78 -7.77
N HIS A 309 14.57 -0.54 -8.16
CA HIS A 309 14.75 -0.11 -9.53
C HIS A 309 16.16 0.44 -9.76
N ASN A 310 16.68 0.24 -10.97
CA ASN A 310 17.96 0.85 -11.36
C ASN A 310 17.82 2.38 -11.48
N CYS A 311 18.95 3.10 -11.43
CA CYS A 311 18.97 4.56 -11.47
C CYS A 311 18.22 5.14 -12.68
N LEU A 312 18.35 4.56 -13.87
CA LEU A 312 17.63 5.03 -15.07
C LEU A 312 16.10 4.95 -14.89
N CYS A 313 15.61 3.84 -14.37
CA CYS A 313 14.20 3.65 -14.06
C CYS A 313 13.73 4.61 -12.95
N GLN A 314 14.56 4.83 -11.93
CA GLN A 314 14.25 5.81 -10.89
C GLN A 314 14.10 7.22 -11.47
N LEU A 315 15.04 7.68 -12.30
CA LEU A 315 14.96 9.01 -12.93
C LEU A 315 13.70 9.21 -13.79
N GLN A 316 13.13 8.13 -14.33
CA GLN A 316 11.96 8.19 -15.22
C GLN A 316 10.61 8.00 -14.53
N PHE A 317 10.59 7.26 -13.41
CA PHE A 317 9.35 6.79 -12.79
C PHE A 317 9.26 7.05 -11.28
N LEU A 318 10.38 7.22 -10.58
CA LEU A 318 10.36 7.45 -9.13
C LEU A 318 9.89 8.87 -8.85
N VAL A 319 8.91 9.01 -7.95
CA VAL A 319 8.32 10.30 -7.57
C VAL A 319 9.35 11.32 -7.07
N THR A 320 10.49 10.86 -6.54
CA THR A 320 11.61 11.71 -6.13
C THR A 320 12.16 12.55 -7.28
N TYR A 321 12.18 12.03 -8.51
CA TYR A 321 12.85 12.69 -9.65
C TYR A 321 11.87 13.25 -10.68
N VAL A 322 10.58 12.93 -10.57
CA VAL A 322 9.55 13.39 -11.49
C VAL A 322 9.04 14.78 -11.05
N GLU A 323 9.01 15.72 -11.99
CA GLU A 323 8.46 17.07 -11.78
C GLU A 323 6.94 17.04 -11.59
N GLY A 324 6.40 17.91 -10.72
CA GLY A 324 4.96 18.02 -10.48
C GLY A 324 4.43 17.07 -9.40
N MET A 325 5.34 16.37 -8.72
CA MET A 325 5.01 15.52 -7.59
C MET A 325 4.85 16.30 -6.28
N GLY A 326 5.51 17.46 -6.15
CA GLY A 326 5.54 18.19 -4.90
C GLY A 326 6.16 17.35 -3.78
N LEU A 327 5.49 17.30 -2.63
CA LEU A 327 5.92 16.51 -1.47
C LEU A 327 5.26 15.12 -1.39
N GLU A 328 4.49 14.72 -2.40
CA GLU A 328 3.80 13.42 -2.41
C GLU A 328 4.79 12.25 -2.55
N ASP A 329 4.63 11.23 -1.70
CA ASP A 329 5.42 10.00 -1.70
C ASP A 329 4.75 8.84 -2.48
N LEU A 330 3.44 8.96 -2.75
CA LEU A 330 2.57 7.93 -3.33
C LEU A 330 2.50 6.64 -2.49
N GLU A 331 2.57 6.77 -1.16
CA GLU A 331 2.55 5.66 -0.20
C GLU A 331 1.23 5.63 0.60
N GLY A 332 0.20 6.26 0.04
CA GLY A 332 -1.13 6.38 0.63
C GLY A 332 -1.79 5.03 0.92
N CYS A 333 -1.59 4.03 0.06
CA CYS A 333 -2.15 2.69 0.21
C CYS A 333 -1.67 2.01 1.49
N GLU A 334 -0.37 2.04 1.78
CA GLU A 334 0.19 1.36 2.94
C GLU A 334 -0.28 1.96 4.26
N CYS A 335 -0.39 3.28 4.32
CA CYS A 335 -0.99 3.97 5.45
C CYS A 335 -2.46 3.59 5.66
N PHE A 336 -3.23 3.48 4.57
CA PHE A 336 -4.62 3.03 4.63
C PHE A 336 -4.73 1.57 5.07
N PHE A 337 -3.85 0.69 4.59
CA PHE A 337 -3.80 -0.71 4.98
C PHE A 337 -3.45 -0.88 6.45
N SER A 338 -2.48 -0.12 6.95
CA SER A 338 -2.14 -0.09 8.38
C SER A 338 -3.35 0.23 9.26
N ARG A 339 -4.17 1.22 8.88
CA ARG A 339 -5.41 1.56 9.59
C ARG A 339 -6.52 0.50 9.42
N SER A 340 -6.76 0.04 8.21
CA SER A 340 -7.81 -0.94 7.90
C SER A 340 -7.50 -2.33 8.47
N ASN A 341 -6.24 -2.67 8.72
CA ASN A 341 -5.86 -3.88 9.45
C ASN A 341 -6.43 -3.94 10.88
N GLY A 342 -6.88 -2.80 11.43
CA GLY A 342 -7.71 -2.80 12.64
C GLY A 342 -8.99 -3.63 12.50
N LEU A 343 -9.60 -3.65 11.32
CA LEU A 343 -10.78 -4.46 11.00
C LEU A 343 -10.48 -5.96 10.97
N ALA A 344 -9.22 -6.36 10.75
CA ALA A 344 -8.85 -7.76 10.60
C ALA A 344 -9.25 -8.57 11.84
N LYS A 345 -9.13 -8.04 13.06
CA LYS A 345 -9.56 -8.75 14.29
C LYS A 345 -11.06 -8.96 14.39
N SER A 346 -11.87 -8.10 13.79
CA SER A 346 -13.33 -8.17 13.79
C SER A 346 -13.86 -9.06 12.65
N CYS A 347 -13.16 -9.07 11.51
CA CYS A 347 -13.53 -9.85 10.32
C CYS A 347 -12.90 -11.25 10.31
N HIS A 348 -11.72 -11.41 10.90
CA HIS A 348 -11.14 -12.72 11.12
C HIS A 348 -11.87 -13.33 12.30
N TYR A 349 -12.65 -14.37 12.05
CA TYR A 349 -12.89 -15.33 13.11
C TYR A 349 -11.51 -15.75 13.62
N ALA A 350 -11.14 -15.31 14.82
CA ALA A 350 -10.16 -15.98 15.67
C ALA A 350 -10.75 -17.36 15.98
N SER A 351 -10.78 -18.19 14.95
CA SER A 351 -11.39 -19.49 15.02
C SER A 351 -10.49 -20.27 15.97
N CYS A 352 -11.11 -21.02 16.89
CA CYS A 352 -10.43 -22.07 17.62
C CYS A 352 -9.59 -22.97 16.68
N LYS A 353 -9.84 -22.93 15.36
CA LYS A 353 -9.02 -23.52 14.29
C LYS A 353 -7.56 -23.06 14.26
N PHE A 354 -7.20 -21.79 14.52
CA PHE A 354 -5.77 -21.39 14.61
C PHE A 354 -5.09 -22.03 15.83
N LEU A 355 -5.75 -21.97 16.99
CA LEU A 355 -5.30 -22.64 18.21
C LEU A 355 -5.22 -24.16 18.00
N CYS A 356 -6.23 -24.77 17.39
CA CYS A 356 -6.24 -26.20 17.06
C CYS A 356 -5.19 -26.55 16.01
N SER A 357 -4.92 -25.72 15.00
CA SER A 357 -3.89 -25.97 14.00
C SER A 357 -2.49 -25.90 14.61
N ASN A 358 -2.23 -24.90 15.45
CA ASN A 358 -0.98 -24.84 16.22
C ASN A 358 -0.86 -26.03 17.18
N TYR A 359 -1.97 -26.46 17.80
CA TYR A 359 -1.99 -27.64 18.66
C TYR A 359 -1.74 -28.94 17.88
N HIS A 360 -2.34 -29.11 16.69
CA HIS A 360 -2.08 -30.26 15.81
C HIS A 360 -0.65 -30.25 15.27
N GLN A 361 -0.09 -29.08 14.94
CA GLN A 361 1.30 -28.92 14.54
C GLN A 361 2.24 -29.30 15.70
N ALA A 362 1.97 -28.81 16.91
CA ALA A 362 2.70 -29.18 18.12
C ALA A 362 2.62 -30.69 18.39
N LEU A 363 1.44 -31.30 18.26
CA LEU A 363 1.26 -32.75 18.36
C LEU A 363 2.02 -33.52 17.26
N GLY A 364 2.07 -32.98 16.04
CA GLY A 364 2.87 -33.52 14.93
C GLY A 364 4.37 -33.50 15.23
N ILE A 365 4.88 -32.40 15.79
CA ILE A 365 6.27 -32.28 16.25
C ILE A 365 6.55 -33.25 17.41
N LEU A 366 5.61 -33.41 18.34
CA LEU A 366 5.74 -34.36 19.45
C LEU A 366 5.75 -35.82 18.98
N LYS A 367 5.12 -36.15 17.84
CA LYS A 367 5.24 -37.49 17.21
C LYS A 367 6.66 -37.77 16.71
N ILE A 368 7.42 -36.75 16.31
CA ILE A 368 8.83 -36.87 15.90
C ILE A 368 9.74 -37.24 17.09
N LYS A 369 9.30 -37.03 18.34
CA LYS A 369 10.05 -37.39 19.56
C LYS A 369 10.44 -38.88 19.61
N ALA A 370 9.68 -39.77 18.96
CA ALA A 370 10.04 -41.19 18.87
C ALA A 370 11.19 -41.44 17.89
N LEU A 371 11.20 -40.77 16.73
CA LEU A 371 12.29 -40.81 15.75
C LEU A 371 13.57 -40.18 16.30
N LEU A 372 13.44 -39.05 17.03
CA LEU A 372 14.56 -38.40 17.69
C LEU A 372 15.22 -39.33 18.73
N ARG A 373 14.44 -40.06 19.52
CA ARG A 373 15.00 -41.05 20.48
C ARG A 373 15.69 -42.22 19.78
N ALA A 374 15.14 -42.68 18.65
CA ALA A 374 15.78 -43.73 17.86
C ALA A 374 17.12 -43.27 17.29
N TRP A 375 17.20 -42.05 16.74
CA TRP A 375 18.44 -41.44 16.28
C TRP A 375 19.44 -41.17 17.40
N MET A 376 18.97 -40.67 18.56
CA MET A 376 19.83 -40.49 19.73
C MET A 376 20.45 -41.82 20.18
N HIS A 377 19.70 -42.91 20.15
CA HIS A 377 20.21 -44.24 20.51
C HIS A 377 21.18 -44.79 19.44
N GLN A 378 20.96 -44.46 18.16
CA GLN A 378 21.81 -44.88 17.04
C GLN A 378 23.16 -44.14 17.02
N GLU A 379 23.16 -42.87 17.46
CA GLU A 379 24.35 -42.00 17.54
C GLU A 379 25.00 -41.95 18.94
N GLY A 380 24.57 -42.81 19.88
CA GLY A 380 25.18 -42.91 21.22
C GLY A 380 24.95 -41.70 22.14
N VAL A 381 23.84 -40.98 21.97
CA VAL A 381 23.47 -39.82 22.79
C VAL A 381 22.49 -40.24 23.89
N GLU A 382 22.99 -40.39 25.11
CA GLU A 382 22.26 -40.99 26.24
C GLU A 382 21.19 -40.09 26.88
N SER A 383 21.33 -38.75 26.80
CA SER A 383 20.36 -37.80 27.36
C SER A 383 20.13 -36.58 26.45
N VAL A 384 18.92 -36.03 26.52
CA VAL A 384 18.50 -34.76 25.89
C VAL A 384 19.23 -33.58 26.55
N ASP A 385 19.71 -33.73 27.78
CA ASP A 385 20.48 -32.71 28.51
C ASP A 385 21.87 -32.45 27.89
N ARG A 386 22.37 -33.39 27.07
CA ARG A 386 23.61 -33.21 26.30
C ARG A 386 23.47 -32.08 25.27
N PHE A 387 22.26 -31.81 24.78
CA PHE A 387 22.03 -30.71 23.84
C PHE A 387 22.25 -29.34 24.50
N THR A 388 21.92 -29.21 25.79
CA THR A 388 22.19 -28.00 26.58
C THR A 388 23.68 -27.84 26.88
N GLU A 389 24.41 -28.93 27.08
CA GLU A 389 25.87 -28.92 27.24
C GLU A 389 26.57 -28.52 25.92
N TRP A 390 26.15 -29.07 24.78
CA TRP A 390 26.69 -28.70 23.46
C TRP A 390 26.45 -27.23 23.11
N LEU A 391 25.30 -26.68 23.50
CA LEU A 391 25.02 -25.25 23.35
C LEU A 391 25.98 -24.39 24.20
N ALA A 392 26.34 -24.84 25.41
CA ALA A 392 27.30 -24.15 26.27
C ALA A 392 28.75 -24.27 25.75
N GLU A 393 29.14 -25.44 25.25
CA GLU A 393 30.45 -25.69 24.63
C GLU A 393 30.62 -24.88 23.33
N GLU A 394 29.60 -24.83 22.48
CA GLU A 394 29.63 -24.03 21.24
C GLU A 394 29.69 -22.53 21.56
N THR A 395 29.01 -22.07 22.61
CA THR A 395 29.09 -20.68 23.09
C THR A 395 30.51 -20.34 23.54
N THR A 396 31.14 -21.22 24.33
CA THR A 396 32.51 -21.03 24.86
C THR A 396 33.56 -21.04 23.73
N TYR A 397 33.40 -21.93 22.74
CA TYR A 397 34.26 -21.99 21.55
C TYR A 397 34.19 -20.71 20.70
N LEU A 398 32.98 -20.17 20.50
CA LEU A 398 32.76 -18.93 19.74
C LEU A 398 33.28 -17.69 20.48
N GLU A 399 33.31 -17.72 21.81
CA GLU A 399 33.93 -16.67 22.63
C GLU A 399 35.46 -16.71 22.57
N GLY A 400 36.06 -17.90 22.50
CA GLY A 400 37.51 -18.09 22.34
C GLY A 400 38.07 -17.63 21.00
N LEU A 401 37.23 -17.51 19.96
CA LEU A 401 37.60 -17.01 18.63
C LEU A 401 37.77 -15.47 18.59
N LYS A 402 37.52 -14.74 19.68
CA LYS A 402 37.65 -13.27 19.77
C LYS A 402 39.06 -12.75 20.04
N SER A 403 40.05 -13.61 20.32
CA SER A 403 41.45 -13.19 20.49
C SER A 403 42.40 -14.02 19.63
N ALA A 404 43.09 -13.36 18.70
CA ALA A 404 44.12 -13.99 17.87
C ALA A 404 45.32 -14.46 18.72
N PRO A 405 45.89 -15.65 18.50
CA PRO A 405 47.14 -16.03 19.13
C PRO A 405 48.28 -15.20 18.52
N LYS A 406 49.02 -14.48 19.36
CA LYS A 406 50.33 -13.96 19.00
C LYS A 406 51.40 -14.99 19.36
N THR A 407 52.48 -14.90 18.59
CA THR A 407 53.83 -15.48 18.74
C THR A 407 54.06 -16.90 18.24
N ASN A 408 54.58 -17.00 17.00
CA ASN A 408 55.78 -17.79 16.68
C ASN A 408 56.55 -17.13 15.52
N ASN A 409 57.88 -17.15 15.59
CA ASN A 409 58.78 -16.47 14.64
C ASN A 409 58.69 -16.99 13.19
N GLU A 410 58.14 -18.19 12.97
CA GLU A 410 57.98 -18.80 11.65
C GLU A 410 56.86 -18.14 10.80
N THR A 411 55.93 -17.42 11.44
CA THR A 411 54.82 -16.75 10.74
C THR A 411 55.25 -15.46 10.04
N LEU A 412 56.27 -14.77 10.55
CA LEU A 412 56.80 -13.53 9.97
C LEU A 412 57.70 -13.80 8.74
N GLU A 413 58.39 -14.93 8.71
CA GLU A 413 59.25 -15.33 7.59
C GLU A 413 58.42 -15.80 6.39
N MET A 414 57.34 -16.56 6.62
CA MET A 414 56.39 -16.91 5.55
C MET A 414 55.63 -15.69 5.03
N GLU A 415 55.27 -14.74 5.89
CA GLU A 415 54.63 -13.50 5.48
C GLU A 415 55.60 -12.58 4.70
N TYR A 416 56.89 -12.55 5.07
CA TYR A 416 57.94 -11.84 4.35
C TYR A 416 58.21 -12.43 2.96
N VAL A 417 58.33 -13.76 2.85
CA VAL A 417 58.51 -14.45 1.56
C VAL A 417 57.28 -14.29 0.68
N GLN A 418 56.07 -14.40 1.24
CA GLN A 418 54.83 -14.13 0.51
C GLN A 418 54.78 -12.68 0.02
N LYS A 419 55.24 -11.70 0.82
CA LYS A 419 55.34 -10.29 0.40
C LYS A 419 56.39 -10.07 -0.69
N LEU A 420 57.53 -10.75 -0.68
CA LEU A 420 58.54 -10.68 -1.75
C LEU A 420 58.06 -11.30 -3.07
N VAL A 421 57.35 -12.44 -2.99
CA VAL A 421 56.72 -13.08 -4.16
C VAL A 421 55.63 -12.17 -4.73
N ASN A 422 54.81 -11.55 -3.88
CA ASN A 422 53.81 -10.57 -4.31
C ASN A 422 54.46 -9.30 -4.89
N LEU A 423 55.58 -8.82 -4.34
CA LEU A 423 56.31 -7.64 -4.84
C LEU A 423 56.87 -7.88 -6.26
N SER A 424 57.53 -9.02 -6.48
CA SER A 424 58.11 -9.38 -7.78
C SER A 424 57.04 -9.68 -8.84
N ALA A 425 55.94 -10.33 -8.45
CA ALA A 425 54.78 -10.49 -9.31
C ALA A 425 54.14 -9.13 -9.64
N SER A 426 54.02 -8.23 -8.66
CA SER A 426 53.47 -6.89 -8.86
C SER A 426 54.35 -6.01 -9.73
N GLN A 427 55.69 -6.10 -9.64
CA GLN A 427 56.62 -5.38 -10.52
C GLN A 427 56.55 -5.86 -11.97
N ARG A 428 56.53 -7.18 -12.20
CA ARG A 428 56.38 -7.75 -13.55
C ARG A 428 55.02 -7.39 -14.17
N HIS A 429 53.96 -7.42 -13.36
CA HIS A 429 52.63 -7.04 -13.80
C HIS A 429 52.48 -5.53 -14.05
N VAL A 430 53.18 -4.67 -13.30
CA VAL A 430 53.23 -3.22 -13.55
C VAL A 430 53.93 -2.93 -14.89
N GLN A 431 54.99 -3.67 -15.21
CA GLN A 431 55.73 -3.47 -16.46
C GLN A 431 54.94 -3.97 -17.68
N GLU A 432 54.33 -5.16 -17.60
CA GLU A 432 53.42 -5.68 -18.64
C GLU A 432 52.16 -4.80 -18.81
N LYS A 433 51.64 -4.23 -17.72
CA LYS A 433 50.51 -3.31 -17.77
C LYS A 433 50.90 -1.97 -18.38
N MET A 434 52.09 -1.46 -18.10
CA MET A 434 52.58 -0.21 -18.71
C MET A 434 52.75 -0.35 -20.22
N GLU A 435 53.26 -1.48 -20.71
CA GLU A 435 53.36 -1.75 -22.16
C GLU A 435 51.97 -1.86 -22.81
N LYS A 436 51.04 -2.61 -22.19
CA LYS A 436 49.66 -2.73 -22.70
C LYS A 436 48.88 -1.43 -22.64
N ASP A 437 49.02 -0.64 -21.58
CA ASP A 437 48.35 0.65 -21.45
C ASP A 437 48.90 1.64 -22.50
N LEU A 438 50.20 1.56 -22.85
CA LEU A 438 50.81 2.36 -23.93
C LEU A 438 50.26 1.98 -25.31
N GLU A 439 50.16 0.68 -25.61
CA GLU A 439 49.54 0.17 -26.84
C GLU A 439 48.06 0.61 -26.93
N ARG A 440 47.31 0.45 -25.83
CA ARG A 440 45.89 0.86 -25.76
C ARG A 440 45.71 2.36 -25.94
N MET A 441 46.62 3.17 -25.40
CA MET A 441 46.61 4.62 -25.59
C MET A 441 46.83 5.00 -27.04
N GLN A 442 47.78 4.35 -27.73
CA GLN A 442 48.05 4.59 -29.15
C GLN A 442 46.86 4.17 -30.03
N GLU A 443 46.22 3.03 -29.75
CA GLU A 443 44.98 2.61 -30.42
C GLU A 443 43.83 3.63 -30.24
N LEU A 444 43.67 4.19 -29.03
CA LEU A 444 42.64 5.18 -28.75
C LEU A 444 42.94 6.55 -29.39
N GLU A 445 44.21 6.94 -29.48
CA GLU A 445 44.66 8.15 -30.18
C GLU A 445 44.34 8.06 -31.68
N GLU A 446 44.50 6.87 -32.29
CA GLU A 446 44.16 6.59 -33.68
C GLU A 446 42.64 6.56 -33.91
N LEU A 447 41.87 5.89 -33.04
CA LEU A 447 40.40 5.78 -33.15
C LEU A 447 39.65 7.10 -32.92
N LEU A 448 40.22 8.01 -32.12
CA LEU A 448 39.60 9.30 -31.80
C LEU A 448 40.16 10.47 -32.62
N GLU A 449 41.02 10.18 -33.61
CA GLU A 449 41.68 11.17 -34.49
C GLU A 449 42.39 12.29 -33.71
N ILE A 450 43.10 11.95 -32.63
CA ILE A 450 43.75 12.92 -31.76
C ILE A 450 45.14 13.28 -32.34
N GLU A 451 45.26 14.46 -32.95
CA GLU A 451 46.51 14.95 -33.56
C GLU A 451 47.60 15.33 -32.53
N GLU A 452 47.20 15.86 -31.36
CA GLU A 452 48.12 16.18 -30.26
C GLU A 452 47.65 15.54 -28.95
N ARG A 453 48.55 14.77 -28.31
CA ARG A 453 48.30 14.08 -27.04
C ARG A 453 47.82 15.07 -25.98
N TRP A 454 46.67 14.77 -25.37
CA TRP A 454 46.09 15.61 -24.34
C TRP A 454 47.00 15.65 -23.11
N ILE A 455 47.48 16.84 -22.78
CA ILE A 455 48.26 17.12 -21.57
C ILE A 455 47.37 17.69 -20.46
N THR A 456 47.85 17.63 -19.22
CA THR A 456 47.09 17.96 -17.99
C THR A 456 46.51 19.38 -17.94
N VAL A 457 46.97 20.28 -18.81
CA VAL A 457 46.54 21.68 -18.96
C VAL A 457 45.56 21.91 -20.12
N SER A 458 45.26 20.90 -20.94
CA SER A 458 44.30 21.06 -22.03
C SER A 458 42.86 21.12 -21.49
N SER A 459 42.00 21.95 -22.11
CA SER A 459 40.60 22.08 -21.66
C SER A 459 39.82 20.78 -21.88
N LYS A 460 40.13 20.04 -22.96
CA LYS A 460 39.55 18.70 -23.25
C LYS A 460 39.96 17.66 -22.21
N TRP A 461 41.22 17.66 -21.75
CA TRP A 461 41.67 16.81 -20.65
C TRP A 461 40.91 17.12 -19.37
N THR A 462 40.82 18.41 -19.00
CA THR A 462 40.15 18.84 -17.77
C THR A 462 38.65 18.49 -17.78
N ALA A 463 37.96 18.76 -18.89
CA ALA A 463 36.55 18.39 -19.07
C ALA A 463 36.34 16.87 -19.01
N THR A 464 37.18 16.08 -19.68
CA THR A 464 37.06 14.61 -19.72
C THR A 464 37.41 14.00 -18.35
N VAL A 465 38.43 14.50 -17.66
CA VAL A 465 38.75 14.08 -16.28
C VAL A 465 37.59 14.39 -15.34
N ASN A 466 36.93 15.55 -15.49
CA ASN A 466 35.75 15.87 -14.71
C ASN A 466 34.57 14.94 -15.01
N GLU A 467 34.34 14.57 -16.27
CA GLU A 467 33.32 13.57 -16.63
C GLU A 467 33.67 12.16 -16.11
N ILE A 468 34.95 11.77 -16.11
CA ILE A 468 35.41 10.50 -15.50
C ILE A 468 35.20 10.52 -13.99
N LYS A 469 35.53 11.63 -13.32
CA LYS A 469 35.30 11.82 -11.87
C LYS A 469 33.81 11.71 -11.53
N LYS A 470 32.95 12.38 -12.31
CA LYS A 470 31.48 12.26 -12.17
C LYS A 470 31.05 10.82 -12.39
N ARG A 471 31.41 10.18 -13.51
CA ARG A 471 31.03 8.78 -13.78
C ARG A 471 31.47 7.84 -12.66
N LYS A 472 32.68 8.03 -12.12
CA LYS A 472 33.19 7.27 -10.98
C LYS A 472 32.36 7.54 -9.72
N TYR A 473 31.97 8.78 -9.46
CA TYR A 473 31.07 9.17 -8.37
C TYR A 473 29.73 8.44 -8.45
N HIS A 474 29.06 8.51 -9.61
CA HIS A 474 27.77 7.85 -9.84
C HIS A 474 27.87 6.33 -9.64
N LEU A 475 28.89 5.67 -10.19
CA LEU A 475 29.12 4.23 -9.98
C LEU A 475 29.36 3.86 -8.52
N THR A 476 30.15 4.67 -7.79
CA THR A 476 30.38 4.41 -6.36
C THR A 476 29.14 4.63 -5.51
N LEU A 477 28.30 5.60 -5.91
CA LEU A 477 27.03 5.88 -5.28
C LEU A 477 26.07 4.70 -5.48
N ASP A 478 25.83 4.26 -6.72
CA ASP A 478 24.96 3.11 -7.02
C ASP A 478 25.32 1.85 -6.20
N VAL A 479 26.62 1.57 -6.06
CA VAL A 479 27.12 0.42 -5.27
C VAL A 479 26.87 0.62 -3.78
N LEU A 480 27.11 1.82 -3.25
CA LEU A 480 26.82 2.13 -1.86
C LEU A 480 25.32 2.00 -1.57
N GLU A 481 24.48 2.48 -2.49
CA GLU A 481 23.03 2.43 -2.33
C GLU A 481 22.49 1.01 -2.29
N LEU A 482 22.89 0.20 -3.27
CA LEU A 482 22.53 -1.21 -3.33
C LEU A 482 22.87 -1.95 -2.02
N LEU A 483 24.10 -1.75 -1.51
CA LEU A 483 24.58 -2.45 -0.32
C LEU A 483 23.81 -2.06 0.96
N ILE A 484 23.38 -0.81 1.07
CA ILE A 484 22.62 -0.33 2.24
C ILE A 484 21.18 -0.82 2.19
N VAL A 485 20.55 -0.77 1.02
CA VAL A 485 19.23 -1.35 0.78
C VAL A 485 19.22 -2.83 1.11
N GLU A 486 20.16 -3.59 0.55
CA GLU A 486 20.32 -5.02 0.82
C GLU A 486 20.47 -5.31 2.33
N ARG A 487 21.14 -4.42 3.09
CA ARG A 487 21.30 -4.54 4.55
C ARG A 487 19.99 -4.31 5.28
N ILE A 488 19.19 -3.32 4.88
CA ILE A 488 17.87 -3.02 5.48
C ILE A 488 16.90 -4.20 5.29
N PHE A 489 16.91 -4.84 4.11
CA PHE A 489 16.11 -6.05 3.88
C PHE A 489 16.53 -7.24 4.75
N GLU A 490 17.83 -7.44 4.95
CA GLU A 490 18.32 -8.48 5.86
C GLU A 490 17.91 -8.24 7.31
N LEU A 491 17.99 -6.99 7.77
CA LEU A 491 17.51 -6.61 9.11
C LEU A 491 16.01 -6.87 9.26
N THR A 492 15.23 -6.58 8.24
CA THR A 492 13.79 -6.85 8.21
C THR A 492 13.51 -8.35 8.28
N LYS A 493 14.26 -9.18 7.54
CA LYS A 493 14.17 -10.66 7.60
C LYS A 493 14.58 -11.21 8.97
N MET A 494 15.53 -10.58 9.66
CA MET A 494 15.96 -10.97 11.00
C MET A 494 14.85 -10.78 12.06
N ASN A 495 13.97 -9.78 11.87
CA ASN A 495 12.86 -9.50 12.78
C ASN A 495 11.58 -10.32 12.48
N GLN A 496 11.57 -11.20 11.47
CA GLN A 496 10.42 -12.05 11.18
C GLN A 496 10.32 -13.22 12.17
N SER A 497 9.22 -13.27 12.92
CA SER A 497 8.89 -14.40 13.80
C SER A 497 8.77 -15.72 13.02
N GLN A 498 9.26 -16.83 13.60
CA GLN A 498 9.30 -18.20 13.05
C GLN A 498 10.47 -18.56 12.11
N THR A 499 11.54 -17.76 12.08
CA THR A 499 12.81 -18.15 11.44
C THR A 499 13.55 -19.19 12.29
N GLY A 500 13.88 -20.35 11.71
CA GLY A 500 14.62 -21.40 12.40
C GLY A 500 16.07 -20.99 12.70
N TYR A 501 16.65 -21.49 13.79
CA TYR A 501 17.99 -21.12 14.29
C TYR A 501 19.10 -21.12 13.23
N LYS A 502 19.12 -22.13 12.34
CA LYS A 502 20.08 -22.19 11.21
C LYS A 502 19.95 -20.99 10.27
N MET A 503 18.72 -20.58 9.95
CA MET A 503 18.45 -19.41 9.11
C MET A 503 18.92 -18.12 9.79
N CYS A 504 18.67 -17.96 11.10
CA CYS A 504 19.18 -16.81 11.86
C CYS A 504 20.71 -16.73 11.84
N LYS A 505 21.42 -17.87 11.95
CA LYS A 505 22.90 -17.93 11.86
C LYS A 505 23.40 -17.53 10.46
N HIS A 506 22.70 -17.91 9.40
CA HIS A 506 23.03 -17.49 8.03
C HIS A 506 22.78 -15.99 7.83
N ILE A 507 21.64 -15.47 8.29
CA ILE A 507 21.30 -14.04 8.21
C ILE A 507 22.31 -13.20 9.00
N ALA A 508 22.70 -13.62 10.21
CA ALA A 508 23.69 -12.90 11.01
C ALA A 508 25.08 -12.85 10.34
N LYS A 509 25.53 -13.95 9.72
CA LYS A 509 26.78 -13.99 8.95
C LYS A 509 26.71 -13.09 7.70
N ALA A 510 25.58 -13.10 7.01
CA ALA A 510 25.34 -12.25 5.85
C ALA A 510 25.35 -10.76 6.25
N LEU A 511 24.69 -10.40 7.35
CA LEU A 511 24.69 -9.04 7.90
C LEU A 511 26.09 -8.56 8.30
N GLN A 512 26.93 -9.42 8.89
CA GLN A 512 28.32 -9.06 9.21
C GLN A 512 29.15 -8.82 7.95
N ALA A 513 29.03 -9.70 6.95
CA ALA A 513 29.73 -9.54 5.68
C ALA A 513 29.27 -8.26 4.95
N ARG A 514 27.96 -8.02 4.91
CA ARG A 514 27.35 -6.84 4.28
C ARG A 514 27.70 -5.55 5.02
N SER A 515 27.72 -5.56 6.35
CA SER A 515 28.17 -4.40 7.14
C SER A 515 29.62 -4.02 6.84
N LYS A 516 30.51 -5.01 6.61
CA LYS A 516 31.88 -4.75 6.16
C LYS A 516 31.94 -4.18 4.74
N ALA A 517 31.11 -4.71 3.83
CA ALA A 517 31.03 -4.20 2.46
C ALA A 517 30.53 -2.75 2.41
N VAL A 518 29.51 -2.41 3.21
CA VAL A 518 28.97 -1.06 3.33
C VAL A 518 30.04 -0.09 3.87
N LYS A 519 30.79 -0.44 4.91
CA LYS A 519 31.88 0.42 5.42
C LYS A 519 32.91 0.75 4.34
N ASN A 520 33.35 -0.25 3.58
CA ASN A 520 34.29 -0.05 2.48
C ASN A 520 33.68 0.80 1.35
N ALA A 521 32.37 0.65 1.10
CA ALA A 521 31.67 1.45 0.10
C ALA A 521 31.52 2.91 0.53
N ILE A 522 31.27 3.18 1.82
CA ILE A 522 31.23 4.53 2.39
C ILE A 522 32.59 5.23 2.23
N GLU A 523 33.68 4.54 2.55
CA GLU A 523 35.04 5.09 2.37
C GLU A 523 35.29 5.48 0.91
N ARG A 524 35.00 4.57 -0.02
CA ARG A 524 35.15 4.82 -1.46
C ARG A 524 34.26 5.96 -1.97
N TYR A 525 33.02 6.04 -1.48
CA TYR A 525 32.10 7.12 -1.81
C TYR A 525 32.65 8.46 -1.33
N ASN A 526 33.07 8.56 -0.07
CA ASN A 526 33.60 9.79 0.52
C ASN A 526 34.88 10.25 -0.19
N ASP A 527 35.76 9.33 -0.57
CA ASP A 527 36.98 9.65 -1.33
C ASP A 527 36.66 10.25 -2.71
N VAL A 528 35.67 9.70 -3.42
CA VAL A 528 35.28 10.19 -4.74
C VAL A 528 34.45 11.48 -4.65
N ALA A 529 33.58 11.59 -3.64
CA ALA A 529 32.80 12.77 -3.32
C ALA A 529 33.68 13.99 -3.01
N ALA A 530 34.78 13.79 -2.28
CA ALA A 530 35.75 14.84 -1.97
C ALA A 530 36.60 15.27 -3.17
N ALA A 531 36.67 14.44 -4.23
CA ALA A 531 37.48 14.70 -5.43
C ALA A 531 36.73 15.48 -6.53
N LEU A 532 35.43 15.75 -6.34
CA LEU A 532 34.60 16.58 -7.22
C LEU A 532 34.85 18.08 -6.97
N ASP A 533 34.67 18.90 -8.02
CA ASP A 533 34.88 20.36 -7.94
C ASP A 533 33.92 21.05 -6.96
N LEU A 534 32.75 20.44 -6.72
CA LEU A 534 31.83 20.79 -5.64
C LEU A 534 31.90 19.66 -4.59
N PRO A 535 32.36 19.93 -3.35
CA PRO A 535 32.45 18.91 -2.32
C PRO A 535 31.05 18.42 -1.94
N MET A 536 30.74 17.16 -2.26
CA MET A 536 29.49 16.50 -1.90
C MET A 536 29.48 16.08 -0.42
N ARG A 537 28.29 15.94 0.18
CA ARG A 537 28.12 15.60 1.60
C ARG A 537 28.74 14.23 1.90
N SER A 538 29.65 14.18 2.88
CA SER A 538 30.20 12.90 3.36
C SER A 538 29.18 12.13 4.19
N VAL A 539 29.22 10.79 4.08
CA VAL A 539 28.33 9.87 4.81
C VAL A 539 29.13 9.14 5.88
N SER A 540 28.59 9.07 7.10
CA SER A 540 29.21 8.32 8.20
C SER A 540 28.55 6.95 8.38
N TRP A 541 29.29 6.01 9.00
CA TRP A 541 28.73 4.69 9.32
C TRP A 541 27.59 4.78 10.34
N GLU A 542 27.68 5.71 11.30
CA GLU A 542 26.66 5.94 12.33
C GLU A 542 25.34 6.35 11.70
N GLN A 543 25.38 7.27 10.73
CA GLN A 543 24.20 7.67 9.95
C GLN A 543 23.57 6.46 9.24
N VAL A 544 24.40 5.60 8.63
CA VAL A 544 23.94 4.40 7.91
C VAL A 544 23.34 3.33 8.83
N VAL A 545 23.78 3.25 10.08
CA VAL A 545 23.22 2.32 11.08
C VAL A 545 21.90 2.82 11.64
N GLU A 546 21.72 4.14 11.75
CA GLU A 546 20.49 4.78 12.21
C GLU A 546 19.35 4.68 11.18
N TYR A 547 19.67 4.45 9.91
CA TYR A 547 18.66 4.21 8.88
C TYR A 547 17.86 2.94 9.19
N ALA A 548 16.65 3.16 9.68
CA ALA A 548 15.69 2.12 10.01
C ALA A 548 14.81 1.78 8.80
N PHE A 549 14.62 2.75 7.91
CA PHE A 549 13.81 2.65 6.71
C PHE A 549 14.62 3.06 5.49
N VAL A 550 14.22 2.55 4.32
CA VAL A 550 14.90 2.88 3.05
C VAL A 550 14.80 4.37 2.72
N VAL A 551 13.73 5.06 3.16
CA VAL A 551 13.56 6.51 3.00
C VAL A 551 14.63 7.34 3.74
N ASP A 552 15.25 6.76 4.77
CA ASP A 552 16.32 7.44 5.51
C ASP A 552 17.63 7.43 4.71
N PHE A 553 17.75 6.52 3.75
CA PHE A 553 18.92 6.35 2.92
C PHE A 553 18.68 6.97 1.53
N ASP A 554 18.80 8.29 1.46
CA ASP A 554 18.65 9.05 0.23
C ASP A 554 19.81 10.05 0.10
N ILE A 555 21.01 9.52 -0.21
CA ILE A 555 22.23 10.34 -0.43
C ILE A 555 22.05 11.26 -1.67
N LEU A 556 21.12 10.91 -2.56
CA LEU A 556 20.73 11.68 -3.75
C LEU A 556 19.73 12.82 -3.48
N ARG A 557 19.28 13.02 -2.23
CA ARG A 557 18.59 14.26 -1.85
C ARG A 557 19.58 15.42 -1.84
N GLU A 558 19.88 15.92 -3.04
CA GLU A 558 20.41 17.27 -3.18
C GLU A 558 19.39 18.20 -2.50
N THR A 559 19.83 18.99 -1.52
CA THR A 559 18.98 19.96 -0.80
C THR A 559 18.23 20.92 -1.75
N CYS A 560 18.75 21.10 -2.97
CA CYS A 560 18.08 21.82 -4.06
C CYS A 560 16.75 21.18 -4.49
N ALA A 561 16.68 19.85 -4.58
CA ALA A 561 15.49 19.11 -5.00
C ALA A 561 14.34 19.23 -3.99
N GLU A 562 14.63 19.18 -2.69
CA GLU A 562 13.63 19.40 -1.64
C GLU A 562 13.05 20.82 -1.69
N THR A 563 13.91 21.80 -1.96
CA THR A 563 13.49 23.20 -2.05
C THR A 563 12.59 23.44 -3.28
N LEU A 564 12.89 22.78 -4.40
CA LEU A 564 12.06 22.81 -5.61
C LEU A 564 10.71 22.12 -5.38
N LYS A 565 10.72 20.93 -4.79
CA LYS A 565 9.51 20.17 -4.44
C LYS A 565 8.60 20.89 -3.47
N ALA A 566 9.15 21.53 -2.45
CA ALA A 566 8.38 22.35 -1.53
C ALA A 566 7.71 23.53 -2.26
N ARG A 567 8.38 24.14 -3.25
CA ARG A 567 7.78 25.20 -4.07
C ARG A 567 6.67 24.68 -4.98
N GLU A 568 6.84 23.51 -5.58
CA GLU A 568 5.79 22.84 -6.36
C GLU A 568 4.58 22.54 -5.48
N GLU A 569 4.80 22.00 -4.28
CA GLU A 569 3.75 21.69 -3.32
C GLU A 569 2.98 22.93 -2.90
N ILE A 570 3.66 24.04 -2.57
CA ILE A 570 3.00 25.31 -2.25
C ILE A 570 2.12 25.80 -3.41
N LYS A 571 2.61 25.70 -4.65
CA LYS A 571 1.81 26.09 -5.83
C LYS A 571 0.55 25.23 -5.96
N ARG A 572 0.66 23.90 -5.83
CA ARG A 572 -0.49 23.00 -5.83
C ARG A 572 -1.47 23.33 -4.71
N LEU A 573 -0.98 23.46 -3.47
CA LEU A 573 -1.82 23.73 -2.31
C LEU A 573 -2.58 25.06 -2.43
N ASN A 574 -1.97 26.09 -3.00
CA ASN A 574 -2.66 27.36 -3.25
C ASN A 574 -3.90 27.21 -4.15
N ILE A 575 -3.82 26.36 -5.17
CA ILE A 575 -4.93 26.04 -6.08
C ILE A 575 -5.97 25.17 -5.36
N GLU A 576 -5.51 24.08 -4.76
CA GLU A 576 -6.34 23.11 -4.04
C GLU A 576 -7.17 23.73 -2.91
N ILE A 577 -6.61 24.71 -2.18
CA ILE A 577 -7.33 25.44 -1.12
C ILE A 577 -8.47 26.28 -1.73
N CYS A 578 -8.23 26.94 -2.86
CA CYS A 578 -9.26 27.73 -3.56
C CYS A 578 -10.42 26.84 -4.03
N TRP A 579 -10.10 25.63 -4.51
CA TRP A 579 -11.10 24.64 -4.91
C TRP A 579 -12.03 24.28 -3.75
N VAL A 580 -11.47 23.97 -2.57
CA VAL A 580 -12.27 23.61 -1.40
C VAL A 580 -13.14 24.78 -0.95
N ILE A 581 -12.57 25.98 -0.84
CA ILE A 581 -13.31 27.14 -0.35
C ILE A 581 -14.48 27.46 -1.29
N THR A 582 -14.23 27.42 -2.59
CA THR A 582 -15.27 27.69 -3.60
C THR A 582 -16.32 26.58 -3.60
N TRP A 583 -15.90 25.31 -3.56
CA TRP A 583 -16.82 24.18 -3.44
C TRP A 583 -17.70 24.27 -2.20
N ILE A 584 -17.14 24.58 -1.02
CA ILE A 584 -17.92 24.74 0.22
C ILE A 584 -19.00 25.81 0.02
N ARG A 585 -18.68 26.94 -0.62
CA ARG A 585 -19.64 28.02 -0.88
C ARG A 585 -20.72 27.58 -1.85
N ASP A 586 -20.33 26.95 -2.95
CA ASP A 586 -21.23 26.55 -4.03
C ASP A 586 -22.15 25.40 -3.62
N GLU A 587 -21.63 24.38 -2.94
CA GLU A 587 -22.39 23.26 -2.39
C GLU A 587 -23.42 23.77 -1.36
N ASN A 588 -23.00 24.65 -0.44
CA ASN A 588 -23.93 25.24 0.51
C ASN A 588 -25.03 26.05 -0.18
N CYS A 589 -24.70 26.84 -1.21
CA CYS A 589 -25.67 27.58 -2.00
C CYS A 589 -26.63 26.65 -2.75
N PHE A 590 -26.10 25.59 -3.36
CA PHE A 590 -26.86 24.58 -4.09
C PHE A 590 -27.86 23.87 -3.17
N LEU A 591 -27.41 23.32 -2.05
CA LEU A 591 -28.26 22.63 -1.07
C LEU A 591 -29.36 23.55 -0.52
N TRP A 592 -29.04 24.83 -0.26
CA TRP A 592 -30.04 25.83 0.13
C TRP A 592 -31.10 26.07 -0.94
N ARG A 593 -30.70 26.21 -2.20
CA ARG A 593 -31.61 26.40 -3.34
C ARG A 593 -32.49 25.18 -3.54
N MET A 594 -31.93 23.97 -3.44
CA MET A 594 -32.66 22.71 -3.54
C MET A 594 -33.69 22.57 -2.41
N GLU A 595 -33.29 22.81 -1.16
CA GLU A 595 -34.20 22.80 -0.01
C GLU A 595 -35.38 23.77 -0.20
N ARG A 596 -35.11 24.98 -0.68
CA ARG A 596 -36.14 26.00 -0.91
C ARG A 596 -37.07 25.64 -2.06
N SER A 597 -36.53 25.06 -3.13
CA SER A 597 -37.31 24.67 -4.32
C SER A 597 -38.29 23.55 -3.99
N MET A 598 -37.84 22.51 -3.27
CA MET A 598 -38.72 21.41 -2.83
C MET A 598 -39.85 21.88 -1.90
N ARG A 599 -39.57 22.86 -1.03
CA ARG A 599 -40.60 23.47 -0.17
C ARG A 599 -41.61 24.33 -0.93
N ALA A 600 -41.23 24.85 -2.10
CA ALA A 600 -42.05 25.74 -2.90
C ALA A 600 -42.94 24.98 -3.89
N ILE A 601 -42.57 23.75 -4.27
CA ILE A 601 -43.36 22.89 -5.16
C ILE A 601 -44.64 22.47 -4.43
N LYS A 602 -45.80 22.76 -5.03
CA LYS A 602 -47.08 22.16 -4.68
C LYS A 602 -47.26 20.97 -5.62
N GLY A 603 -46.95 19.76 -5.16
CA GLY A 603 -47.20 18.55 -5.92
C GLY A 603 -48.67 18.45 -6.39
N GLU A 604 -48.91 17.70 -7.45
CA GLU A 604 -50.26 17.51 -8.01
C GLU A 604 -51.17 16.66 -7.09
N THR A 605 -50.57 15.88 -6.17
CA THR A 605 -51.23 14.99 -5.22
C THR A 605 -50.71 15.21 -3.79
N GLU A 606 -51.52 14.89 -2.78
CA GLU A 606 -51.14 14.99 -1.35
C GLU A 606 -49.91 14.12 -1.01
N GLU A 607 -49.81 12.93 -1.59
CA GLU A 607 -48.70 12.00 -1.38
C GLU A 607 -47.37 12.56 -1.93
N GLN A 608 -47.40 13.20 -3.10
CA GLN A 608 -46.20 13.83 -3.67
C GLN A 608 -45.73 15.02 -2.82
N ILE A 609 -46.67 15.82 -2.30
CA ILE A 609 -46.36 16.94 -1.39
C ILE A 609 -45.68 16.42 -0.12
N GLU A 610 -46.14 15.31 0.44
CA GLU A 610 -45.53 14.70 1.62
C GLU A 610 -44.10 14.21 1.34
N VAL A 611 -43.89 13.50 0.23
CA VAL A 611 -42.56 13.01 -0.17
C VAL A 611 -41.59 14.17 -0.39
N ASP A 612 -41.99 15.21 -1.12
CA ASP A 612 -41.13 16.38 -1.38
C ASP A 612 -40.80 17.14 -0.08
N THR A 613 -41.76 17.22 0.84
CA THR A 613 -41.55 17.83 2.16
C THR A 613 -40.53 17.02 2.98
N LEU A 614 -40.65 15.69 2.98
CA LEU A 614 -39.69 14.81 3.66
C LEU A 614 -38.30 14.89 3.02
N MET A 615 -38.20 14.94 1.70
CA MET A 615 -36.94 15.12 0.99
C MET A 615 -36.28 16.47 1.31
N ALA A 616 -37.05 17.56 1.39
CA ALA A 616 -36.54 18.85 1.82
C ALA A 616 -36.00 18.82 3.26
N VAL A 617 -36.59 18.01 4.14
CA VAL A 617 -36.06 17.77 5.49
C VAL A 617 -34.74 16.99 5.43
N GLN A 618 -34.64 15.96 4.58
CA GLN A 618 -33.40 15.19 4.42
C GLN A 618 -32.25 16.05 3.89
N VAL A 619 -32.48 16.87 2.86
CA VAL A 619 -31.48 17.82 2.32
C VAL A 619 -31.02 18.80 3.41
N ARG A 620 -31.96 19.32 4.22
CA ARG A 620 -31.62 20.17 5.36
C ARG A 620 -30.75 19.44 6.40
N LEU A 621 -31.07 18.19 6.72
CA LEU A 621 -30.30 17.38 7.67
C LEU A 621 -28.89 17.13 7.14
N TYR A 622 -28.75 16.78 5.86
CA TYR A 622 -27.48 16.62 5.18
C TYR A 622 -26.63 17.90 5.26
N ARG A 623 -27.20 19.06 4.90
CA ARG A 623 -26.53 20.36 5.00
C ARG A 623 -26.09 20.70 6.44
N LYS A 624 -26.96 20.44 7.43
CA LYS A 624 -26.62 20.66 8.85
C LYS A 624 -25.54 19.72 9.37
N GLN A 625 -25.41 18.54 8.79
CA GLN A 625 -24.35 17.60 9.12
C GLN A 625 -22.99 18.05 8.57
N GLN A 626 -22.97 18.67 7.38
CA GLN A 626 -21.73 19.18 6.76
C GLN A 626 -21.23 20.50 7.39
N GLY A 627 -22.13 21.43 7.69
CA GLY A 627 -21.78 22.80 8.12
C GLY A 627 -20.72 22.94 9.25
N PRO A 628 -20.72 22.11 10.30
CA PRO A 628 -19.67 22.16 11.33
C PRO A 628 -18.26 21.81 10.81
N PHE A 629 -18.16 20.90 9.84
CA PHE A 629 -16.88 20.53 9.22
C PHE A 629 -16.38 21.66 8.32
N ASP A 630 -17.27 22.23 7.50
CA ASP A 630 -16.96 23.38 6.63
C ASP A 630 -16.40 24.56 7.43
N ALA A 631 -17.04 24.89 8.56
CA ALA A 631 -16.59 25.98 9.42
C ALA A 631 -15.18 25.74 9.98
N GLY A 632 -14.88 24.51 10.39
CA GLY A 632 -13.54 24.13 10.86
C GLY A 632 -12.48 24.21 9.76
N HIS A 633 -12.81 23.78 8.54
CA HIS A 633 -11.90 23.91 7.39
C HIS A 633 -11.60 25.38 7.06
N LEU A 634 -12.64 26.23 7.00
CA LEU A 634 -12.48 27.66 6.73
C LEU A 634 -11.64 28.37 7.80
N GLU A 635 -11.83 28.03 9.08
CA GLU A 635 -11.01 28.57 10.17
C GLU A 635 -9.54 28.17 10.03
N ASN A 636 -9.27 26.93 9.65
CA ASN A 636 -7.90 26.44 9.42
C ASN A 636 -7.23 27.15 8.25
N PHE A 637 -7.95 27.35 7.13
CA PHE A 637 -7.42 28.11 6.00
C PHE A 637 -7.17 29.57 6.37
N TRP A 638 -8.07 30.19 7.13
CA TRP A 638 -7.87 31.56 7.60
C TRP A 638 -6.62 31.72 8.49
N LYS A 639 -6.33 30.74 9.35
CA LYS A 639 -5.09 30.69 10.14
C LYS A 639 -3.86 30.50 9.23
N LEU A 640 -3.95 29.63 8.23
CA LEU A 640 -2.88 29.41 7.25
C LEU A 640 -2.55 30.69 6.49
N ALA A 641 -3.55 31.46 6.06
CA ALA A 641 -3.33 32.72 5.35
C ALA A 641 -2.64 33.82 6.17
N GLN A 642 -2.62 33.69 7.51
CA GLN A 642 -1.88 34.60 8.40
C GLN A 642 -0.43 34.16 8.64
N MET A 643 -0.05 32.97 8.19
CA MET A 643 1.30 32.47 8.42
C MET A 643 2.33 33.22 7.56
N PRO A 644 3.51 33.57 8.14
CA PRO A 644 4.61 34.10 7.35
C PRO A 644 5.01 33.12 6.23
N GLY A 645 5.03 33.60 4.98
CA GLY A 645 5.39 32.79 3.81
C GLY A 645 4.21 32.17 3.05
N PHE A 646 2.96 32.40 3.48
CA PHE A 646 1.79 32.08 2.67
C PHE A 646 1.76 32.97 1.41
N THR A 647 1.56 32.36 0.24
CA THR A 647 1.60 33.03 -1.06
C THR A 647 0.29 32.95 -1.85
N GLY A 648 -0.70 32.21 -1.35
CA GLY A 648 -2.00 32.04 -2.02
C GLY A 648 -2.98 33.19 -1.77
N SER A 649 -4.14 33.09 -2.40
CA SER A 649 -5.33 33.93 -2.13
C SER A 649 -6.48 33.04 -1.66
N LEU A 650 -7.33 33.52 -0.75
CA LEU A 650 -8.50 32.78 -0.24
C LEU A 650 -9.83 33.40 -0.66
#